data_AF-A0A6V8LRN1-F1
#
_entry.id   AF-A0A6V8LRN1-F1
#
_cell.length_a   1.000
_cell.length_b   1.000
_cell.length_c   1.000
_cell.angle_alpha   90.00
_cell.angle_beta   90.00
_cell.angle_gamma   90.00
#
_symmetry.space_group_name_H-M   'P 1'
#
loop_
_entity.id
_entity.type
_entity.pdbx_description
1 polymer ?
#
loop_
_entity_poly.entity_id
_entity_poly.type
_entity_poly.pdbx_seq_one_letter_code
_entity_poly.pdbx_strand_id
1 'polypeptide(L)'
;MGRAGEEMMRPPQPNAVDLAVDWCRANSLWPFFFGLSCCFVEEATAFTSRYDIARFGSEVFRGSPRQSDVLIVSGTIFKKVAPAVLRLYEQMAGPKWVISMGSCSNTGGMYDVYSVVQGVDQILPVDIYVPGCPPRPEALLHGLMALQERVKRERPLRPLLGLPGGVQGGRTEHLVDGVSKSMDTRGPGFAGSLARGTAAAPPHFEGNRSRLMWTPPAARIEVTQRDRTLAETLAERFGPGIEQQEPVSDMLTLSVPREKAHDVLAFLKTRPRSPYRRLEDVTAVDESARQSREGRPDFHLVYTLLNFREAARLRLKVPLAKDGPAPDSVTDLWESADWYEREVHDMFGVGFAGHKRLRPLIAPPNWPGHPLLKGHPRRATLMKPFTREDLPALEPVDALELLGRPLDDEEMLLNFGPHHYGTHGVMRYVLALHGETINAMDIEIGYHHRGVEKIAEHQHWHQFIPYTDRVDYLSGVANNLSYVMAVEQLAGIRVTDRAWAIRVMLCEFFRLSNHLLFYGTLVQDLGQMSAIFYSFREREMVLDIIETITGGRLHPSWLRLGGVAQDLPAGWKDMVDRFIKVFPARIKTYEALFKDNPIFEARTKGVTAVTREQAMDWGISGPNLRACGVDWDLRKKMPYGPYPSLNFDVPTGTTGDCHDRYLVRMEEMRQSLRIIEQIAADMPPGPVASPDSRYCLPDKARSLKDIESVIHHFVNVSRGPTMPRGECYHATEAPRGEQGYYVVSDGLTTPYRLHIRSPGYANVQAARFFTPGHTIPDLVATLASLDYILPDIDR
;
A
#
# COMPACT_ATOMS: atom_id res chain seq x y z
N MET A 1 -39.36 -17.65 47.54
CA MET A 1 -40.60 -17.74 46.75
C MET A 1 -40.55 -16.64 45.70
N GLY A 2 -40.57 -16.86 44.38
CA GLY A 2 -40.75 -18.10 43.63
C GLY A 2 -39.87 -18.13 42.37
N ARG A 3 -39.49 -19.35 42.01
CA ARG A 3 -39.08 -19.73 40.66
C ARG A 3 -40.36 -19.97 39.86
N ALA A 4 -40.55 -19.28 38.75
CA ALA A 4 -41.53 -19.65 37.73
C ALA A 4 -41.06 -19.15 36.36
N GLY A 5 -40.68 -20.11 35.50
CA GLY A 5 -40.97 -20.04 34.06
C GLY A 5 -40.07 -19.21 33.15
N GLU A 6 -38.81 -19.62 32.97
CA GLU A 6 -38.18 -19.53 31.64
C GLU A 6 -37.89 -20.96 31.17
N GLU A 7 -38.93 -21.65 30.70
CA GLU A 7 -38.75 -22.79 29.82
C GLU A 7 -38.11 -22.27 28.54
N MET A 8 -36.79 -22.47 28.44
CA MET A 8 -36.04 -22.32 27.21
C MET A 8 -36.62 -23.32 26.19
N MET A 9 -37.59 -22.88 25.39
CA MET A 9 -38.21 -23.65 24.32
C MET A 9 -37.11 -24.34 23.50
N ARG A 10 -37.04 -25.67 23.57
CA ARG A 10 -36.22 -26.46 22.65
C ARG A 10 -36.73 -26.16 21.23
N PRO A 11 -35.85 -25.83 20.26
CA PRO A 11 -36.29 -25.61 18.89
C PRO A 11 -37.01 -26.86 18.38
N PRO A 12 -38.14 -26.73 17.67
CA PRO A 12 -38.94 -27.88 17.20
C PRO A 12 -38.09 -28.77 16.28
N GLN A 13 -38.17 -30.10 16.33
CA GLN A 13 -37.35 -30.94 15.42
C GLN A 13 -37.58 -30.57 13.95
N PRO A 14 -36.52 -30.51 13.11
CA PRO A 14 -36.65 -30.03 11.74
C PRO A 14 -37.50 -30.99 10.94
N ASN A 15 -38.42 -30.46 10.12
CA ASN A 15 -39.18 -31.31 9.20
C ASN A 15 -38.26 -31.73 8.03
N ALA A 16 -38.70 -32.70 7.22
CA ALA A 16 -37.88 -33.21 6.10
C ALA A 16 -37.57 -32.14 5.04
N VAL A 17 -38.43 -31.12 4.90
CA VAL A 17 -38.25 -30.01 3.96
C VAL A 17 -37.17 -29.05 4.47
N ASP A 18 -37.15 -28.73 5.75
CA ASP A 18 -36.13 -27.90 6.38
C ASP A 18 -34.75 -28.56 6.25
N LEU A 19 -34.67 -29.87 6.53
CA LEU A 19 -33.45 -30.64 6.36
C LEU A 19 -32.96 -30.64 4.90
N ALA A 20 -33.87 -30.76 3.93
CA ALA A 20 -33.53 -30.70 2.51
C ALA A 20 -33.05 -29.30 2.09
N VAL A 21 -33.72 -28.24 2.57
CA VAL A 21 -33.36 -26.84 2.28
C VAL A 21 -32.00 -26.48 2.89
N ASP A 22 -31.74 -26.86 4.14
CA ASP A 22 -30.47 -26.59 4.80
C ASP A 22 -29.34 -27.43 4.21
N TRP A 23 -29.62 -28.66 3.75
CA TRP A 23 -28.68 -29.45 2.97
C TRP A 23 -28.36 -28.76 1.63
N CYS A 24 -29.35 -28.27 0.89
CA CYS A 24 -29.12 -27.53 -0.35
C CYS A 24 -28.27 -26.27 -0.12
N ARG A 25 -28.60 -25.48 0.92
CA ARG A 25 -27.86 -24.26 1.28
C ARG A 25 -26.42 -24.54 1.64
N ALA A 26 -26.19 -25.53 2.51
CA ALA A 26 -24.84 -25.87 2.93
C ALA A 26 -23.94 -26.34 1.77
N ASN A 27 -24.52 -26.87 0.68
CA ASN A 27 -23.76 -27.33 -0.49
C ASN A 27 -23.80 -26.33 -1.68
N SER A 28 -24.40 -25.15 -1.51
CA SER A 28 -24.53 -24.13 -2.57
C SER A 28 -24.43 -22.72 -1.96
N LEU A 29 -23.29 -22.42 -1.33
CA LEU A 29 -23.01 -21.09 -0.82
C LEU A 29 -22.54 -20.19 -1.96
N TRP A 30 -23.10 -18.99 -2.07
CA TRP A 30 -22.81 -18.00 -3.09
C TRP A 30 -22.06 -16.83 -2.47
N PRO A 31 -20.73 -16.92 -2.39
CA PRO A 31 -19.91 -15.91 -1.75
C PRO A 31 -19.87 -14.60 -2.56
N PHE A 32 -20.01 -13.50 -1.83
CA PHE A 32 -19.68 -12.15 -2.24
C PHE A 32 -18.39 -11.76 -1.55
N PHE A 33 -17.35 -11.51 -2.33
CA PHE A 33 -16.11 -11.01 -1.76
C PHE A 33 -16.18 -9.50 -1.58
N PHE A 34 -15.72 -9.05 -0.42
CA PHE A 34 -15.36 -7.67 -0.18
C PHE A 34 -13.86 -7.64 0.12
N GLY A 35 -13.09 -7.73 -0.97
CA GLY A 35 -11.63 -7.77 -0.95
C GLY A 35 -11.06 -6.39 -0.68
N LEU A 36 -10.52 -6.19 0.52
CA LEU A 36 -9.93 -4.92 0.91
C LEU A 36 -8.43 -4.91 0.71
N SER A 37 -7.71 -5.98 1.05
CA SER A 37 -6.24 -5.95 1.12
C SER A 37 -5.59 -7.28 0.68
N CYS A 38 -4.36 -7.55 1.10
CA CYS A 38 -3.58 -8.77 0.82
C CYS A 38 -4.35 -10.10 1.00
N CYS A 39 -5.30 -10.16 1.92
CA CYS A 39 -6.13 -11.35 2.16
C CYS A 39 -6.97 -11.73 0.94
N PHE A 40 -7.37 -10.74 0.13
CA PHE A 40 -8.12 -10.97 -1.10
C PHE A 40 -7.29 -11.73 -2.15
N VAL A 41 -5.97 -11.54 -2.18
CA VAL A 41 -5.11 -12.26 -3.12
C VAL A 41 -5.03 -13.75 -2.77
N GLU A 42 -4.98 -14.08 -1.48
CA GLU A 42 -5.04 -15.47 -1.01
C GLU A 42 -6.44 -16.07 -1.21
N GLU A 43 -7.50 -15.28 -0.99
CA GLU A 43 -8.86 -15.66 -1.35
C GLU A 43 -8.99 -15.98 -2.84
N ALA A 44 -8.48 -15.12 -3.72
CA ALA A 44 -8.45 -15.35 -5.16
C ALA A 44 -7.65 -16.61 -5.54
N THR A 45 -6.59 -16.91 -4.79
CA THR A 45 -5.78 -18.12 -4.99
C THR A 45 -6.58 -19.38 -4.64
N ALA A 46 -7.49 -19.33 -3.67
CA ALA A 46 -8.39 -20.45 -3.35
C ALA A 46 -9.28 -20.87 -4.53
N PHE A 47 -9.52 -19.98 -5.50
CA PHE A 47 -10.30 -20.26 -6.71
C PHE A 47 -9.53 -21.04 -7.77
N THR A 48 -8.21 -21.05 -7.66
CA THR A 48 -7.38 -21.71 -8.65
C THR A 48 -7.48 -23.21 -8.54
N SER A 49 -7.18 -23.89 -9.65
CA SER A 49 -7.18 -25.36 -9.74
C SER A 49 -6.33 -26.09 -8.68
N ARG A 50 -5.37 -25.41 -8.04
CA ARG A 50 -4.56 -25.97 -6.94
C ARG A 50 -5.38 -26.23 -5.68
N TYR A 51 -6.34 -25.35 -5.38
CA TYR A 51 -7.10 -25.35 -4.12
C TYR A 51 -8.57 -25.74 -4.30
N ASP A 52 -9.13 -25.51 -5.49
CA ASP A 52 -10.42 -26.03 -5.95
C ASP A 52 -11.57 -25.80 -4.94
N ILE A 53 -11.88 -24.53 -4.67
CA ILE A 53 -13.04 -24.14 -3.84
C ILE A 53 -14.37 -24.73 -4.35
N ALA A 54 -14.45 -25.06 -5.65
CA ALA A 54 -15.64 -25.60 -6.28
C ALA A 54 -16.09 -26.92 -5.67
N ARG A 55 -15.14 -27.73 -5.19
CA ARG A 55 -15.41 -28.96 -4.44
C ARG A 55 -16.34 -28.76 -3.24
N PHE A 56 -16.37 -27.56 -2.67
CA PHE A 56 -17.19 -27.23 -1.50
C PHE A 56 -18.50 -26.52 -1.88
N GLY A 57 -18.87 -26.45 -3.17
CA GLY A 57 -20.12 -25.81 -3.60
C GLY A 57 -20.13 -24.30 -3.36
N SER A 58 -18.95 -23.66 -3.44
CA SER A 58 -18.74 -22.22 -3.26
C SER A 58 -18.01 -21.57 -4.43
N GLU A 59 -18.10 -22.16 -5.64
CA GLU A 59 -17.42 -21.64 -6.84
C GLU A 59 -18.02 -20.35 -7.40
N VAL A 60 -19.32 -20.13 -7.18
CA VAL A 60 -20.06 -19.07 -7.85
C VAL A 60 -19.93 -17.77 -7.06
N PHE A 61 -18.82 -17.06 -7.27
CA PHE A 61 -18.70 -15.70 -6.80
C PHE A 61 -19.61 -14.78 -7.60
N ARG A 62 -20.50 -14.10 -6.90
CA ARG A 62 -21.43 -13.15 -7.50
C ARG A 62 -20.93 -11.74 -7.24
N GLY A 63 -20.85 -10.94 -8.30
CA GLY A 63 -20.50 -9.54 -8.18
C GLY A 63 -21.63 -8.64 -7.68
N SER A 64 -22.83 -9.20 -7.55
CA SER A 64 -23.99 -8.50 -7.02
C SER A 64 -24.32 -9.00 -5.62
N PRO A 65 -24.40 -8.12 -4.61
CA PRO A 65 -24.80 -8.52 -3.25
C PRO A 65 -26.20 -9.14 -3.25
N ARG A 66 -27.09 -8.72 -4.14
CA ARG A 66 -28.47 -9.25 -4.26
C ARG A 66 -28.52 -10.72 -4.68
N GLN A 67 -27.44 -11.23 -5.26
CA GLN A 67 -27.29 -12.61 -5.70
C GLN A 67 -26.36 -13.39 -4.75
N SER A 68 -26.11 -12.94 -3.54
CA SER A 68 -25.13 -13.58 -2.66
C SER A 68 -25.71 -13.82 -1.28
N ASP A 69 -25.29 -14.90 -0.64
CA ASP A 69 -25.71 -15.30 0.70
C ASP A 69 -24.54 -15.34 1.70
N VAL A 70 -23.28 -15.35 1.26
CA VAL A 70 -22.10 -15.26 2.15
C VAL A 70 -21.30 -14.02 1.85
N LEU A 71 -21.11 -13.12 2.82
CA LEU A 71 -20.21 -11.97 2.72
C LEU A 71 -18.84 -12.37 3.28
N ILE A 72 -17.81 -12.37 2.44
CA ILE A 72 -16.43 -12.56 2.88
C ILE A 72 -15.75 -11.20 2.95
N VAL A 73 -15.47 -10.74 4.17
CA VAL A 73 -14.71 -9.51 4.39
C VAL A 73 -13.24 -9.86 4.53
N SER A 74 -12.47 -9.59 3.47
CA SER A 74 -11.07 -9.99 3.34
C SER A 74 -10.13 -8.80 3.45
N GLY A 75 -9.67 -8.51 4.67
CA GLY A 75 -8.69 -7.45 4.95
C GLY A 75 -9.19 -6.33 5.88
N THR A 76 -8.40 -5.28 6.01
CA THR A 76 -8.64 -4.18 6.96
C THR A 76 -9.86 -3.35 6.57
N ILE A 77 -10.76 -3.06 7.52
CA ILE A 77 -11.86 -2.10 7.32
C ILE A 77 -11.45 -0.72 7.81
N PHE A 78 -11.73 0.28 6.98
CA PHE A 78 -11.49 1.69 7.25
C PHE A 78 -12.77 2.41 7.63
N LYS A 79 -12.66 3.42 8.48
CA LYS A 79 -13.82 4.23 8.88
C LYS A 79 -14.52 4.84 7.66
N LYS A 80 -13.77 5.31 6.65
CA LYS A 80 -14.32 5.88 5.40
C LYS A 80 -15.08 4.87 4.53
N VAL A 81 -14.68 3.59 4.51
CA VAL A 81 -15.35 2.55 3.69
C VAL A 81 -16.46 1.82 4.44
N ALA A 82 -16.51 1.95 5.77
CA ALA A 82 -17.47 1.25 6.62
C ALA A 82 -18.95 1.45 6.22
N PRO A 83 -19.41 2.66 5.80
CA PRO A 83 -20.79 2.84 5.33
C PRO A 83 -21.11 2.00 4.08
N ALA A 84 -20.15 1.91 3.15
CA ALA A 84 -20.31 1.11 1.93
C ALA A 84 -20.40 -0.40 2.26
N VAL A 85 -19.59 -0.88 3.21
CA VAL A 85 -19.63 -2.27 3.69
C VAL A 85 -20.99 -2.63 4.28
N LEU A 86 -21.53 -1.77 5.14
CA LEU A 86 -22.83 -1.98 5.75
C LEU A 86 -23.94 -2.01 4.69
N ARG A 87 -23.91 -1.06 3.75
CA ARG A 87 -24.88 -0.99 2.65
C ARG A 87 -24.88 -2.25 1.78
N LEU A 88 -23.70 -2.79 1.45
CA LEU A 88 -23.57 -4.03 0.69
C LEU A 88 -24.17 -5.22 1.45
N TYR A 89 -23.87 -5.34 2.73
CA TYR A 89 -24.46 -6.38 3.58
C TYR A 89 -25.99 -6.26 3.66
N GLU A 90 -26.53 -5.04 3.80
CA GLU A 90 -27.97 -4.80 3.86
C GLU A 90 -28.70 -5.17 2.56
N GLN A 91 -28.04 -4.98 1.40
CA GLN A 91 -28.58 -5.34 0.09
C GLN A 91 -28.58 -6.85 -0.21
N MET A 92 -27.88 -7.66 0.57
CA MET A 92 -27.84 -9.11 0.37
C MET A 92 -29.16 -9.79 0.73
N ALA A 93 -29.50 -10.81 -0.07
CA ALA A 93 -30.67 -11.65 0.15
C ALA A 93 -30.49 -12.52 1.40
N GLY A 94 -31.59 -12.73 2.14
CA GLY A 94 -31.60 -13.62 3.31
C GLY A 94 -31.92 -15.08 2.92
N PRO A 95 -31.46 -16.08 3.70
CA PRO A 95 -30.52 -15.98 4.83
C PRO A 95 -29.11 -15.59 4.36
N LYS A 96 -28.39 -14.80 5.17
CA LYS A 96 -27.04 -14.32 4.87
C LYS A 96 -26.08 -14.57 6.03
N TRP A 97 -24.81 -14.79 5.69
CA TRP A 97 -23.72 -15.09 6.63
C TRP A 97 -22.51 -14.20 6.37
N VAL A 98 -21.67 -14.01 7.38
CA VAL A 98 -20.45 -13.21 7.27
C VAL A 98 -19.23 -14.02 7.71
N ILE A 99 -18.24 -14.09 6.82
CA ILE A 99 -16.89 -14.58 7.13
C ILE A 99 -15.96 -13.38 7.24
N SER A 100 -15.27 -13.26 8.37
CA SER A 100 -14.18 -12.31 8.55
C SER A 100 -12.85 -13.02 8.28
N MET A 101 -12.14 -12.60 7.24
CA MET A 101 -10.90 -13.22 6.77
C MET A 101 -9.69 -12.31 6.97
N GLY A 102 -8.81 -12.75 7.88
CA GLY A 102 -7.54 -12.13 8.19
C GLY A 102 -7.54 -11.39 9.53
N SER A 103 -6.37 -11.27 10.14
CA SER A 103 -6.20 -10.59 11.43
C SER A 103 -6.70 -9.15 11.38
N CYS A 104 -6.63 -8.49 10.22
CA CYS A 104 -7.07 -7.11 10.04
C CYS A 104 -8.59 -6.95 10.13
N SER A 105 -9.38 -7.79 9.44
CA SER A 105 -10.85 -7.76 9.52
C SER A 105 -11.32 -8.24 10.89
N ASN A 106 -10.66 -9.26 11.46
CA ASN A 106 -11.06 -9.86 12.72
C ASN A 106 -10.94 -8.89 13.90
N THR A 107 -9.95 -7.99 13.86
CA THR A 107 -9.46 -7.34 15.09
C THR A 107 -8.72 -6.01 14.88
N GLY A 108 -8.65 -5.46 13.66
CA GLY A 108 -7.73 -4.37 13.29
C GLY A 108 -6.28 -4.82 13.01
N GLY A 109 -5.92 -6.07 13.34
CA GLY A 109 -4.60 -6.66 13.07
C GLY A 109 -3.46 -5.90 13.75
N MET A 110 -2.43 -5.56 12.98
CA MET A 110 -1.30 -4.75 13.48
C MET A 110 -1.54 -3.23 13.35
N TYR A 111 -2.72 -2.81 12.90
CA TYR A 111 -3.07 -1.42 12.64
C TYR A 111 -3.95 -0.86 13.77
N ASP A 112 -3.36 -0.53 14.92
CA ASP A 112 -4.02 0.28 15.94
C ASP A 112 -3.76 1.77 15.66
N VAL A 113 -4.62 2.37 14.82
CA VAL A 113 -4.44 3.72 14.25
C VAL A 113 -5.79 4.37 13.98
N TYR A 114 -5.82 5.71 13.99
CA TYR A 114 -7.05 6.51 13.96
C TYR A 114 -8.06 6.16 12.85
N SER A 115 -7.60 5.72 11.68
CA SER A 115 -8.42 5.48 10.49
C SER A 115 -9.04 4.08 10.42
N VAL A 116 -8.56 3.12 11.21
CA VAL A 116 -8.91 1.69 11.11
C VAL A 116 -10.00 1.31 12.11
N VAL A 117 -11.00 0.56 11.65
CA VAL A 117 -12.01 -0.09 12.48
C VAL A 117 -11.36 -1.30 13.16
N GLN A 118 -11.42 -1.38 14.49
CA GLN A 118 -10.73 -2.42 15.28
C GLN A 118 -11.47 -3.77 15.31
N GLY A 119 -12.01 -4.18 14.16
CA GLY A 119 -12.82 -5.38 13.98
C GLY A 119 -14.11 -5.11 13.21
N VAL A 120 -14.38 -5.92 12.18
CA VAL A 120 -15.61 -5.82 11.38
C VAL A 120 -16.87 -6.10 12.20
N ASP A 121 -16.72 -6.80 13.32
CA ASP A 121 -17.77 -7.08 14.30
C ASP A 121 -18.38 -5.82 14.93
N GLN A 122 -17.68 -4.67 14.86
CA GLN A 122 -18.23 -3.37 15.26
C GLN A 122 -19.34 -2.87 14.33
N ILE A 123 -19.39 -3.35 13.08
CA ILE A 123 -20.35 -2.91 12.08
C ILE A 123 -21.22 -4.05 11.52
N LEU A 124 -20.75 -5.30 11.51
CA LEU A 124 -21.46 -6.45 10.94
C LEU A 124 -21.51 -7.64 11.91
N PRO A 125 -22.55 -8.49 11.87
CA PRO A 125 -22.56 -9.73 12.65
C PRO A 125 -21.63 -10.78 11.98
N VAL A 126 -20.51 -11.13 12.60
CA VAL A 126 -19.57 -12.13 12.06
C VAL A 126 -19.94 -13.54 12.51
N ASP A 127 -20.07 -14.46 11.55
CA ASP A 127 -20.36 -15.87 11.82
C ASP A 127 -19.08 -16.71 11.93
N ILE A 128 -18.10 -16.50 11.07
CA ILE A 128 -16.85 -17.27 11.06
C ILE A 128 -15.65 -16.32 11.02
N TYR A 129 -14.66 -16.61 11.87
CA TYR A 129 -13.37 -15.90 11.88
C TYR A 129 -12.28 -16.80 11.29
N VAL A 130 -11.61 -16.33 10.25
CA VAL A 130 -10.44 -16.99 9.64
C VAL A 130 -9.19 -16.19 10.01
N PRO A 131 -8.37 -16.63 10.98
CA PRO A 131 -7.17 -15.90 11.42
C PRO A 131 -5.99 -16.09 10.46
N GLY A 132 -5.16 -15.04 10.31
CA GLY A 132 -3.92 -15.08 9.51
C GLY A 132 -3.52 -13.71 8.94
N CYS A 133 -2.27 -13.54 8.49
CA CYS A 133 -1.79 -12.28 7.90
C CYS A 133 -0.77 -12.48 6.75
N PRO A 134 -1.25 -12.71 5.52
CA PRO A 134 -2.62 -13.12 5.19
C PRO A 134 -2.85 -14.61 5.54
N PRO A 135 -4.09 -15.04 5.78
CA PRO A 135 -4.41 -16.46 5.95
C PRO A 135 -4.16 -17.20 4.63
N ARG A 136 -3.68 -18.45 4.72
CA ARG A 136 -3.48 -19.29 3.52
C ARG A 136 -4.83 -19.69 2.90
N PRO A 137 -4.87 -20.07 1.61
CA PRO A 137 -6.12 -20.48 0.96
C PRO A 137 -6.81 -21.64 1.69
N GLU A 138 -6.06 -22.58 2.24
CA GLU A 138 -6.59 -23.70 3.02
C GLU A 138 -7.34 -23.26 4.28
N ALA A 139 -6.94 -22.14 4.89
CA ALA A 139 -7.61 -21.60 6.08
C ALA A 139 -9.01 -21.05 5.72
N LEU A 140 -9.16 -20.47 4.51
CA LEU A 140 -10.46 -20.05 4.00
C LEU A 140 -11.34 -21.28 3.71
N LEU A 141 -10.80 -22.32 3.07
CA LEU A 141 -11.54 -23.57 2.81
C LEU A 141 -12.04 -24.19 4.12
N HIS A 142 -11.21 -24.22 5.16
CA HIS A 142 -11.63 -24.66 6.49
C HIS A 142 -12.73 -23.76 7.08
N GLY A 143 -12.62 -22.44 6.91
CA GLY A 143 -13.66 -21.49 7.31
C GLY A 143 -15.00 -21.74 6.62
N LEU A 144 -14.99 -22.05 5.32
CA LEU A 144 -16.18 -22.42 4.56
C LEU A 144 -16.78 -23.73 5.07
N MET A 145 -15.97 -24.77 5.29
CA MET A 145 -16.45 -26.04 5.87
C MET A 145 -17.09 -25.84 7.25
N ALA A 146 -16.51 -24.97 8.09
CA ALA A 146 -17.09 -24.60 9.37
C ALA A 146 -18.42 -23.86 9.22
N LEU A 147 -18.53 -22.98 8.22
CA LEU A 147 -19.79 -22.32 7.89
C LEU A 147 -20.85 -23.34 7.42
N GLN A 148 -20.49 -24.29 6.55
CA GLN A 148 -21.41 -25.33 6.08
C GLN A 148 -21.96 -26.17 7.24
N GLU A 149 -21.12 -26.50 8.21
CA GLU A 149 -21.54 -27.21 9.42
C GLU A 149 -22.43 -26.33 10.31
N ARG A 150 -22.14 -25.04 10.39
CA ARG A 150 -22.97 -24.06 11.10
C ARG A 150 -24.34 -23.91 10.43
N VAL A 151 -24.42 -23.84 9.10
CA VAL A 151 -25.69 -23.79 8.34
C VAL A 151 -26.56 -25.02 8.58
N LYS A 152 -25.95 -26.20 8.72
CA LYS A 152 -26.68 -27.45 9.03
C LYS A 152 -27.22 -27.51 10.47
N ARG A 153 -26.60 -26.79 11.42
CA ARG A 153 -26.89 -26.87 12.86
C ARG A 153 -27.70 -25.68 13.38
N GLU A 154 -27.35 -24.49 12.94
CA GLU A 154 -27.93 -23.24 13.41
C GLU A 154 -29.18 -22.90 12.61
N ARG A 155 -30.23 -22.55 13.35
CA ARG A 155 -31.44 -22.06 12.73
C ARG A 155 -31.33 -20.56 12.57
N PRO A 156 -31.62 -20.05 11.38
CA PRO A 156 -31.69 -18.61 11.18
C PRO A 156 -32.90 -18.04 12.02
N LEU A 157 -33.06 -16.74 12.37
CA LEU A 157 -34.02 -16.18 13.38
C LEU A 157 -35.29 -15.34 12.93
N ARG A 158 -35.58 -15.01 11.65
CA ARG A 158 -36.89 -14.42 11.18
C ARG A 158 -37.51 -14.91 9.85
N PRO A 159 -38.88 -14.97 9.73
CA PRO A 159 -39.69 -15.47 8.58
C PRO A 159 -39.30 -14.95 7.18
N LEU A 160 -39.09 -15.85 6.21
CA LEU A 160 -38.87 -15.59 4.79
C LEU A 160 -40.23 -15.33 4.14
N LEU A 161 -40.37 -14.23 3.40
CA LEU A 161 -41.58 -13.88 2.63
C LEU A 161 -42.87 -13.71 3.45
N GLY A 162 -42.78 -13.34 4.74
CA GLY A 162 -43.97 -13.20 5.60
C GLY A 162 -44.74 -14.52 5.83
N LEU A 163 -44.18 -15.65 5.39
CA LEU A 163 -44.69 -16.98 5.65
C LEU A 163 -44.26 -17.39 7.06
N PRO A 164 -45.16 -17.92 7.90
CA PRO A 164 -44.77 -18.46 9.19
C PRO A 164 -43.83 -19.66 8.98
N GLY A 165 -42.53 -19.50 9.30
CA GLY A 165 -41.58 -20.63 9.40
C GLY A 165 -40.19 -20.53 8.75
N GLY A 166 -39.84 -19.52 7.94
CA GLY A 166 -38.52 -19.50 7.27
C GLY A 166 -37.53 -18.54 7.93
N VAL A 167 -36.38 -18.93 8.45
CA VAL A 167 -35.76 -18.11 9.52
C VAL A 167 -34.42 -17.41 9.02
N GLN A 168 -33.83 -16.32 9.62
CA GLN A 168 -32.66 -15.47 9.10
C GLN A 168 -31.40 -15.39 10.02
N GLY A 169 -30.20 -15.81 9.56
CA GLY A 169 -28.88 -15.60 10.21
C GLY A 169 -28.60 -16.30 11.56
N GLY A 170 -27.33 -16.64 11.82
CA GLY A 170 -26.87 -17.29 13.06
C GLY A 170 -27.13 -16.48 14.33
N ARG A 171 -27.15 -17.16 15.48
CA ARG A 171 -27.62 -16.66 16.80
C ARG A 171 -26.73 -15.59 17.47
N THR A 172 -25.77 -15.03 16.76
CA THR A 172 -24.80 -14.11 17.36
C THR A 172 -25.40 -12.72 17.48
N GLU A 173 -25.92 -12.41 18.69
CA GLU A 173 -26.36 -11.07 19.07
C GLU A 173 -25.32 -10.02 18.68
N HIS A 174 -25.78 -8.89 18.17
CA HIS A 174 -24.94 -7.72 17.96
C HIS A 174 -24.27 -7.35 19.28
N LEU A 175 -22.95 -7.26 19.27
CA LEU A 175 -22.15 -6.95 20.45
C LEU A 175 -22.55 -5.56 20.98
N VAL A 176 -22.91 -5.49 22.27
CA VAL A 176 -23.34 -4.24 22.95
C VAL A 176 -22.12 -3.49 23.48
N ASP A 177 -22.12 -2.17 23.31
CA ASP A 177 -21.05 -1.27 23.75
C ASP A 177 -20.75 -1.44 25.25
N GLY A 178 -19.46 -1.40 25.61
CA GLY A 178 -18.96 -1.57 26.98
C GLY A 178 -18.90 -3.01 27.50
N VAL A 179 -19.54 -3.98 26.83
CA VAL A 179 -19.55 -5.40 27.25
C VAL A 179 -18.70 -6.27 26.32
N SER A 180 -18.72 -5.97 25.03
CA SER A 180 -18.04 -6.76 24.01
C SER A 180 -17.28 -5.86 23.05
N LYS A 181 -16.02 -5.64 23.42
CA LYS A 181 -14.90 -5.29 22.53
C LYS A 181 -14.77 -3.88 21.92
N SER A 182 -15.31 -2.83 22.55
CA SER A 182 -14.92 -1.46 22.18
C SER A 182 -13.50 -1.07 22.64
N MET A 183 -12.93 -1.74 23.65
CA MET A 183 -11.61 -1.39 24.23
C MET A 183 -10.57 -2.52 24.23
N ASP A 184 -10.93 -3.72 23.75
CA ASP A 184 -10.03 -4.88 23.75
C ASP A 184 -9.53 -5.19 22.34
N THR A 185 -8.31 -4.71 22.05
CA THR A 185 -7.61 -4.87 20.76
C THR A 185 -7.29 -6.32 20.37
N ARG A 186 -7.53 -7.31 21.24
CA ARG A 186 -7.09 -8.70 21.01
C ARG A 186 -7.94 -9.45 19.98
N GLY A 187 -9.19 -9.03 19.77
CA GLY A 187 -10.23 -9.73 19.00
C GLY A 187 -10.84 -10.98 19.65
N PRO A 188 -11.94 -11.53 19.09
CA PRO A 188 -12.58 -12.73 19.59
C PRO A 188 -11.61 -13.94 19.60
N GLY A 189 -11.66 -14.76 20.65
CA GLY A 189 -10.77 -15.91 20.84
C GLY A 189 -9.41 -15.61 21.50
N PHE A 190 -9.05 -14.35 21.70
CA PHE A 190 -7.74 -13.95 22.25
C PHE A 190 -7.80 -13.31 23.66
N ALA A 191 -8.89 -13.50 24.40
CA ALA A 191 -9.12 -12.86 25.70
C ALA A 191 -8.06 -13.20 26.79
N GLY A 192 -7.34 -14.32 26.65
CA GLY A 192 -6.24 -14.74 27.54
C GLY A 192 -4.84 -14.29 27.10
N SER A 193 -4.70 -13.64 25.96
CA SER A 193 -3.41 -13.12 25.47
C SER A 193 -3.14 -11.70 26.00
N LEU A 194 -1.86 -11.32 26.11
CA LEU A 194 -1.48 -9.94 26.43
C LEU A 194 -2.01 -8.98 25.36
N ALA A 195 -2.45 -7.80 25.78
CA ALA A 195 -2.78 -6.72 24.84
C ALA A 195 -1.59 -6.47 23.90
N ARG A 196 -1.87 -6.27 22.61
CA ARG A 196 -0.89 -6.37 21.50
C ARG A 196 0.33 -5.48 21.70
N GLY A 197 1.44 -5.93 21.10
CA GLY A 197 2.82 -5.39 21.18
C GLY A 197 3.08 -3.97 20.67
N THR A 198 2.08 -3.10 20.62
CA THR A 198 2.24 -1.65 20.62
C THR A 198 1.98 -1.06 22.02
N ALA A 199 1.36 -1.82 22.93
CA ALA A 199 0.99 -1.39 24.28
C ALA A 199 2.16 -1.29 25.29
N ALA A 200 3.34 -1.82 24.97
CA ALA A 200 4.39 -2.04 25.98
C ALA A 200 5.38 -0.87 26.16
N ALA A 201 5.49 0.07 25.22
CA ALA A 201 6.41 1.21 25.37
C ALA A 201 5.76 2.50 24.86
N PRO A 202 5.34 3.42 25.73
CA PRO A 202 5.15 4.81 25.31
C PRO A 202 6.48 5.34 24.72
N PRO A 203 6.45 6.21 23.69
CA PRO A 203 7.66 6.88 23.20
C PRO A 203 8.40 7.63 24.32
N HIS A 204 7.67 8.01 25.37
CA HIS A 204 8.19 8.47 26.66
C HIS A 204 8.03 7.38 27.73
N PHE A 205 9.01 6.48 27.79
CA PHE A 205 9.28 5.69 28.98
C PHE A 205 10.12 6.54 29.94
N GLU A 206 9.66 6.74 31.19
CA GLU A 206 10.52 7.32 32.24
C GLU A 206 11.76 6.44 32.40
N GLY A 207 12.94 6.99 32.09
CA GLY A 207 14.18 6.22 32.00
C GLY A 207 14.63 5.84 30.58
N ASN A 208 14.03 6.41 29.52
CA ASN A 208 14.51 6.22 28.15
C ASN A 208 15.94 6.78 27.98
N ARG A 209 16.93 5.88 28.04
CA ARG A 209 18.36 6.19 27.87
C ARG A 209 18.77 6.37 26.41
N SER A 210 17.85 6.45 25.44
CA SER A 210 18.21 6.70 24.04
C SER A 210 18.95 8.01 23.85
N ARG A 211 18.57 9.02 24.62
CA ARG A 211 19.25 10.32 24.69
C ARG A 211 20.69 10.24 25.23
N LEU A 212 21.01 9.20 25.99
CA LEU A 212 22.34 8.98 26.58
C LEU A 212 23.24 8.11 25.70
N MET A 213 22.70 7.46 24.67
CA MET A 213 23.53 6.67 23.76
C MET A 213 24.22 7.58 22.78
N TRP A 214 25.54 7.47 22.75
CA TRP A 214 26.32 8.07 21.69
C TRP A 214 25.91 7.44 20.35
N THR A 215 25.58 8.29 19.38
CA THR A 215 25.40 7.90 17.98
C THR A 215 26.41 8.68 17.14
N PRO A 216 27.02 8.04 16.13
CA PRO A 216 27.84 8.77 15.17
C PRO A 216 27.00 9.86 14.47
N PRO A 217 27.62 10.90 13.89
CA PRO A 217 26.90 11.82 13.03
C PRO A 217 26.30 11.07 11.84
N ALA A 218 25.20 11.60 11.29
CA ALA A 218 24.60 11.06 10.07
C ALA A 218 25.64 11.01 8.94
N ALA A 219 25.50 10.02 8.05
CA ALA A 219 26.38 9.91 6.90
C ALA A 219 26.30 11.20 6.08
N ARG A 220 27.43 11.62 5.52
CA ARG A 220 27.51 12.84 4.73
C ARG A 220 27.81 12.48 3.28
N ILE A 221 27.10 13.11 2.36
CA ILE A 221 27.48 13.12 0.96
C ILE A 221 28.32 14.35 0.67
N GLU A 222 29.31 14.21 -0.22
CA GLU A 222 30.01 15.37 -0.75
C GLU A 222 29.09 16.10 -1.72
N VAL A 223 28.73 17.33 -1.39
CA VAL A 223 27.97 18.20 -2.29
C VAL A 223 28.84 18.51 -3.50
N THR A 224 28.39 18.07 -4.67
CA THR A 224 29.17 18.18 -5.91
C THR A 224 29.37 19.65 -6.28
N GLN A 225 30.43 19.95 -7.05
CA GLN A 225 30.68 21.32 -7.51
C GLN A 225 29.47 21.91 -8.25
N ARG A 226 28.76 21.08 -9.01
CA ARG A 226 27.52 21.46 -9.70
C ARG A 226 26.44 21.92 -8.72
N ASP A 227 26.24 21.17 -7.64
CA ASP A 227 25.21 21.45 -6.64
C ASP A 227 25.53 22.75 -5.88
N ARG A 228 26.82 23.00 -5.60
CA ARG A 228 27.29 24.28 -5.06
C ARG A 228 27.00 25.44 -6.01
N THR A 229 27.33 25.29 -7.29
CA THR A 229 27.02 26.30 -8.31
C THR A 229 25.52 26.55 -8.46
N LEU A 230 24.68 25.52 -8.30
CA LEU A 230 23.22 25.70 -8.28
C LEU A 230 22.77 26.52 -7.07
N ALA A 231 23.26 26.19 -5.87
CA ALA A 231 22.96 26.94 -4.66
C ALA A 231 23.39 28.43 -4.78
N GLU A 232 24.61 28.67 -5.28
CA GLU A 232 25.14 30.01 -5.57
C GLU A 232 24.27 30.77 -6.58
N THR A 233 23.91 30.14 -7.71
CA THR A 233 23.04 30.76 -8.73
C THR A 233 21.68 31.17 -8.15
N LEU A 234 21.10 30.34 -7.29
CA LEU A 234 19.82 30.64 -6.65
C LEU A 234 19.95 31.77 -5.64
N ALA A 235 21.02 31.77 -4.83
CA ALA A 235 21.29 32.83 -3.87
C ALA A 235 21.56 34.18 -4.56
N GLU A 236 22.29 34.20 -5.67
CA GLU A 236 22.55 35.41 -6.47
C GLU A 236 21.26 35.98 -7.07
N ARG A 237 20.39 35.11 -7.60
CA ARG A 237 19.18 35.55 -8.33
C ARG A 237 18.04 35.96 -7.41
N PHE A 238 17.81 35.23 -6.33
CA PHE A 238 16.66 35.45 -5.44
C PHE A 238 17.05 36.16 -4.13
N GLY A 239 18.32 36.52 -3.97
CA GLY A 239 18.84 37.34 -2.87
C GLY A 239 19.14 36.54 -1.58
N PRO A 240 19.57 37.24 -0.51
CA PRO A 240 19.90 36.60 0.77
C PRO A 240 18.66 35.93 1.38
N GLY A 241 18.82 34.70 1.86
CA GLY A 241 17.77 33.90 2.49
C GLY A 241 17.61 32.48 1.93
N ILE A 242 18.21 32.17 0.77
CA ILE A 242 18.36 30.78 0.32
C ILE A 242 19.61 30.21 0.97
N GLU A 243 19.41 29.26 1.88
CA GLU A 243 20.49 28.67 2.67
C GLU A 243 20.63 27.18 2.37
N GLN A 244 21.85 26.74 2.05
CA GLN A 244 22.14 25.33 1.96
C GLN A 244 22.13 24.71 3.37
N GLN A 245 21.29 23.70 3.59
CA GLN A 245 21.27 22.97 4.84
C GLN A 245 22.42 21.96 4.86
N GLU A 246 23.25 21.98 5.89
CA GLU A 246 24.28 20.96 6.14
C GLU A 246 24.17 20.44 7.58
N PRO A 247 24.47 19.16 7.84
CA PRO A 247 24.88 18.12 6.87
C PRO A 247 23.70 17.51 6.08
N VAL A 248 23.97 17.07 4.84
CA VAL A 248 23.05 16.29 4.01
C VAL A 248 23.53 14.85 3.86
N SER A 249 22.59 13.90 3.89
CA SER A 249 22.88 12.46 3.77
C SER A 249 22.54 11.87 2.40
N ASP A 250 21.83 12.61 1.55
CA ASP A 250 21.18 12.06 0.35
C ASP A 250 21.19 12.97 -0.88
N MET A 251 20.81 14.23 -0.75
CA MET A 251 20.72 15.18 -1.86
C MET A 251 20.92 16.62 -1.38
N LEU A 252 21.18 17.53 -2.33
CA LEU A 252 21.22 18.97 -2.05
C LEU A 252 19.89 19.40 -1.41
N THR A 253 19.97 20.02 -0.23
CA THR A 253 18.80 20.53 0.50
C THR A 253 18.97 22.03 0.69
N LEU A 254 18.01 22.80 0.19
CA LEU A 254 17.99 24.26 0.30
C LEU A 254 16.80 24.71 1.15
N SER A 255 17.05 25.58 2.12
CA SER A 255 16.03 26.33 2.84
C SER A 255 15.63 27.54 2.00
N VAL A 256 14.35 27.69 1.68
CA VAL A 256 13.84 28.79 0.84
C VAL A 256 12.73 29.52 1.59
N PRO A 257 12.77 30.86 1.71
CA PRO A 257 11.69 31.63 2.32
C PRO A 257 10.36 31.43 1.58
N ARG A 258 9.26 31.42 2.31
CA ARG A 258 7.90 31.18 1.78
C ARG A 258 7.57 32.09 0.59
N GLU A 259 7.89 33.38 0.69
CA GLU A 259 7.57 34.40 -0.32
C GLU A 259 8.29 34.16 -1.66
N LYS A 260 9.38 33.39 -1.65
CA LYS A 260 10.22 33.13 -2.84
C LYS A 260 10.04 31.71 -3.37
N ALA A 261 9.30 30.86 -2.66
CA ALA A 261 9.22 29.44 -2.98
C ALA A 261 8.67 29.18 -4.39
N HIS A 262 7.59 29.88 -4.77
CA HIS A 262 6.98 29.77 -6.10
C HIS A 262 7.93 30.22 -7.22
N ASP A 263 8.51 31.41 -7.10
CA ASP A 263 9.45 31.96 -8.09
C ASP A 263 10.70 31.08 -8.28
N VAL A 264 11.24 30.52 -7.19
CA VAL A 264 12.38 29.59 -7.23
C VAL A 264 12.00 28.32 -7.97
N LEU A 265 10.83 27.75 -7.66
CA LEU A 265 10.32 26.56 -8.33
C LEU A 265 10.05 26.79 -9.82
N ALA A 266 9.47 27.93 -10.19
CA ALA A 266 9.24 28.33 -11.57
C ALA A 266 10.56 28.44 -12.36
N PHE A 267 11.59 29.02 -11.76
CA PHE A 267 12.93 29.07 -12.35
C PHE A 267 13.56 27.68 -12.49
N LEU A 268 13.45 26.82 -11.48
CA LEU A 268 13.99 25.45 -11.53
C LEU A 268 13.31 24.61 -12.62
N LYS A 269 12.00 24.78 -12.84
CA LYS A 269 11.26 24.13 -13.92
C LYS A 269 11.73 24.56 -15.31
N THR A 270 11.98 25.86 -15.49
CA THR A 270 12.25 26.47 -16.81
C THR A 270 13.73 26.72 -17.10
N ARG A 271 14.62 26.28 -16.21
CA ARG A 271 16.06 26.56 -16.26
C ARG A 271 16.69 26.14 -17.60
N PRO A 272 17.50 27.02 -18.23
CA PRO A 272 18.22 26.67 -19.45
C PRO A 272 19.17 25.49 -19.21
N ARG A 273 19.13 24.50 -20.11
CA ARG A 273 19.96 23.28 -20.17
C ARG A 273 19.67 22.17 -19.16
N SER A 274 19.18 22.49 -17.96
CA SER A 274 18.97 21.48 -16.91
C SER A 274 17.71 21.73 -16.07
N PRO A 275 16.52 21.64 -16.69
CA PRO A 275 15.25 21.84 -16.01
C PRO A 275 14.91 20.67 -15.08
N TYR A 276 14.40 21.00 -13.89
CA TYR A 276 13.73 20.05 -13.02
C TYR A 276 12.32 19.82 -13.55
N ARG A 277 12.18 18.90 -14.50
CA ARG A 277 10.90 18.66 -15.19
C ARG A 277 9.87 17.99 -14.31
N ARG A 278 10.31 17.11 -13.40
CA ARG A 278 9.40 16.30 -12.56
C ARG A 278 9.38 16.80 -11.13
N LEU A 279 8.19 17.15 -10.66
CA LEU A 279 7.87 17.25 -9.24
C LEU A 279 7.75 15.82 -8.70
N GLU A 280 8.68 15.41 -7.85
CA GLU A 280 8.74 14.04 -7.33
C GLU A 280 7.71 13.81 -6.24
N ASP A 281 7.56 14.79 -5.36
CA ASP A 281 6.77 14.70 -4.13
C ASP A 281 6.65 16.08 -3.45
N VAL A 282 5.53 16.31 -2.75
CA VAL A 282 5.35 17.43 -1.80
C VAL A 282 4.80 16.88 -0.49
N THR A 283 5.48 17.18 0.62
CA THR A 283 5.08 16.72 1.95
C THR A 283 5.39 17.78 3.01
N ALA A 284 4.90 17.59 4.23
CA ALA A 284 5.20 18.48 5.34
C ALA A 284 5.77 17.74 6.56
N VAL A 285 6.50 18.48 7.38
CA VAL A 285 7.03 18.03 8.67
C VAL A 285 6.54 18.98 9.76
N ASP A 286 5.73 18.47 10.68
CA ASP A 286 5.38 19.16 11.93
C ASP A 286 6.59 19.12 12.88
N GLU A 287 7.19 20.27 13.15
CA GLU A 287 8.39 20.45 13.98
C GLU A 287 8.05 20.72 15.47
N SER A 288 6.77 20.79 15.83
CA SER A 288 6.31 21.19 17.18
C SER A 288 6.82 20.32 18.33
N ALA A 289 7.18 19.06 18.05
CA ALA A 289 7.63 18.07 19.02
C ALA A 289 9.14 17.74 18.94
N ARG A 290 9.95 18.55 18.25
CA ARG A 290 11.42 18.37 18.20
C ARG A 290 12.05 18.48 19.58
N GLN A 291 13.13 17.72 19.81
CA GLN A 291 13.93 17.86 21.03
C GLN A 291 14.60 19.23 21.17
N SER A 292 15.03 19.83 20.05
CA SER A 292 15.59 21.19 20.01
C SER A 292 14.66 22.07 19.19
N ARG A 293 13.76 22.76 19.91
CA ARG A 293 12.71 23.61 19.32
C ARG A 293 13.14 25.05 19.11
N GLU A 294 14.09 25.56 19.89
CA GLU A 294 14.50 26.97 19.85
C GLU A 294 14.87 27.41 18.42
N GLY A 295 14.19 28.44 17.91
CA GLY A 295 14.43 29.02 16.59
C GLY A 295 13.86 28.22 15.39
N ARG A 296 13.12 27.12 15.60
CA ARG A 296 12.52 26.34 14.50
C ARG A 296 11.10 26.84 14.14
N PRO A 297 10.72 26.77 12.84
CA PRO A 297 9.33 27.01 12.42
C PRO A 297 8.41 25.90 12.95
N ASP A 298 7.09 26.12 12.88
CA ASP A 298 6.10 25.10 13.26
C ASP A 298 6.03 23.97 12.23
N PHE A 299 6.14 24.31 10.94
CA PHE A 299 6.15 23.35 9.84
C PHE A 299 7.32 23.59 8.88
N HIS A 300 7.82 22.52 8.28
CA HIS A 300 8.56 22.61 7.03
C HIS A 300 7.74 21.97 5.91
N LEU A 301 7.45 22.74 4.88
CA LEU A 301 6.96 22.21 3.61
C LEU A 301 8.15 21.77 2.76
N VAL A 302 8.12 20.56 2.22
CA VAL A 302 9.24 19.90 1.56
C VAL A 302 8.86 19.55 0.14
N TYR A 303 9.56 20.14 -0.83
CA TYR A 303 9.45 19.80 -2.25
C TYR A 303 10.64 18.95 -2.65
N THR A 304 10.39 17.83 -3.33
CA THR A 304 11.44 17.02 -3.95
C THR A 304 11.30 17.10 -5.46
N LEU A 305 12.38 17.42 -6.16
CA LEU A 305 12.42 17.58 -7.61
C LEU A 305 13.40 16.60 -8.23
N LEU A 306 13.10 16.12 -9.46
CA LEU A 306 14.01 15.29 -10.24
C LEU A 306 14.42 15.98 -11.56
N ASN A 307 15.71 15.87 -11.85
CA ASN A 307 16.28 16.17 -13.16
C ASN A 307 16.65 14.88 -13.91
N PHE A 308 15.94 14.60 -15.01
CA PHE A 308 16.17 13.41 -15.86
C PHE A 308 17.50 13.41 -16.60
N ARG A 309 18.01 14.58 -16.99
CA ARG A 309 19.23 14.68 -17.81
C ARG A 309 20.47 14.35 -16.99
N GLU A 310 20.50 14.86 -15.76
CA GLU A 310 21.65 14.74 -14.88
C GLU A 310 21.51 13.65 -13.82
N ALA A 311 20.35 12.98 -13.78
CA ALA A 311 20.00 12.02 -12.76
C ALA A 311 20.25 12.52 -11.33
N ALA A 312 19.76 13.72 -11.05
CA ALA A 312 19.95 14.41 -9.78
C ALA A 312 18.62 14.82 -9.15
N ARG A 313 18.54 14.71 -7.83
CA ARG A 313 17.40 15.16 -7.02
C ARG A 313 17.76 16.42 -6.24
N LEU A 314 16.76 17.27 -6.00
CA LEU A 314 16.88 18.49 -5.21
C LEU A 314 15.74 18.54 -4.19
N ARG A 315 16.06 18.86 -2.93
CA ARG A 315 15.08 19.12 -1.89
C ARG A 315 15.03 20.62 -1.59
N LEU A 316 13.83 21.19 -1.63
CA LEU A 316 13.57 22.54 -1.10
C LEU A 316 12.73 22.44 0.18
N LYS A 317 13.14 23.14 1.23
CA LYS A 317 12.42 23.23 2.50
C LYS A 317 11.95 24.65 2.71
N VAL A 318 10.66 24.83 2.90
CA VAL A 318 10.02 26.12 3.13
C VAL A 318 9.54 26.17 4.59
N PRO A 319 10.13 27.03 5.43
CA PRO A 319 9.69 27.18 6.82
C PRO A 319 8.33 27.90 6.86
N LEU A 320 7.38 27.36 7.62
CA LEU A 320 6.03 27.90 7.79
C LEU A 320 5.67 28.03 9.27
N ALA A 321 4.98 29.10 9.63
CA ALA A 321 4.37 29.29 10.93
C ALA A 321 2.91 28.79 10.89
N LYS A 322 2.41 28.24 12.01
CA LYS A 322 1.06 27.65 12.07
C LYS A 322 -0.05 28.66 11.76
N ASP A 323 0.06 29.87 12.31
CA ASP A 323 -0.89 30.97 12.09
C ASP A 323 -0.36 31.97 11.05
N GLY A 324 0.61 31.54 10.23
CA GLY A 324 1.23 32.34 9.19
C GLY A 324 0.42 32.37 7.88
N PRO A 325 0.78 33.26 6.95
CA PRO A 325 0.18 33.28 5.62
C PRO A 325 0.47 31.97 4.87
N ALA A 326 -0.53 31.50 4.10
CA ALA A 326 -0.40 30.30 3.29
C ALA A 326 0.74 30.45 2.24
N PRO A 327 1.50 29.38 1.93
CA PRO A 327 2.33 29.33 0.73
C PRO A 327 1.48 29.41 -0.54
N ASP A 328 2.06 29.90 -1.63
CA ASP A 328 1.42 29.88 -2.94
C ASP A 328 1.39 28.44 -3.50
N SER A 329 0.27 28.08 -4.12
CA SER A 329 0.10 26.80 -4.82
C SER A 329 1.01 26.74 -6.02
N VAL A 330 1.58 25.56 -6.30
CA VAL A 330 2.41 25.29 -7.47
C VAL A 330 1.67 24.48 -8.53
N THR A 331 0.33 24.42 -8.43
CA THR A 331 -0.53 23.75 -9.42
C THR A 331 -0.54 24.42 -10.79
N ASP A 332 -0.19 25.71 -10.85
CA ASP A 332 0.05 26.46 -12.10
C ASP A 332 1.40 26.10 -12.74
N LEU A 333 2.39 25.72 -11.92
CA LEU A 333 3.66 25.20 -12.38
C LEU A 333 3.52 23.74 -12.79
N TRP A 334 3.16 22.84 -11.88
CA TRP A 334 2.92 21.42 -12.15
C TRP A 334 1.51 21.02 -11.72
N GLU A 335 0.69 20.57 -12.67
CA GLU A 335 -0.67 20.12 -12.34
C GLU A 335 -0.69 18.87 -11.43
N SER A 336 0.41 18.10 -11.42
CA SER A 336 0.61 16.99 -10.49
C SER A 336 0.62 17.42 -9.02
N ALA A 337 0.86 18.69 -8.70
CA ALA A 337 0.82 19.19 -7.33
C ALA A 337 -0.58 19.11 -6.65
N ASP A 338 -1.66 18.96 -7.43
CA ASP A 338 -3.04 19.02 -6.90
C ASP A 338 -3.30 18.00 -5.76
N TRP A 339 -2.95 16.72 -5.93
CA TRP A 339 -3.14 15.76 -4.85
C TRP A 339 -2.17 15.98 -3.69
N TYR A 340 -0.90 16.29 -3.97
CA TYR A 340 0.09 16.48 -2.91
C TYR A 340 -0.22 17.67 -2.00
N GLU A 341 -0.63 18.81 -2.56
CA GLU A 341 -1.04 19.99 -1.78
C GLU A 341 -2.32 19.71 -0.98
N ARG A 342 -3.29 18.99 -1.57
CA ARG A 342 -4.51 18.56 -0.87
C ARG A 342 -4.22 17.59 0.26
N GLU A 343 -3.28 16.65 0.08
CA GLU A 343 -2.84 15.74 1.13
C GLU A 343 -2.17 16.50 2.28
N VAL A 344 -1.29 17.45 1.98
CA VAL A 344 -0.64 18.28 3.00
C VAL A 344 -1.68 19.11 3.78
N HIS A 345 -2.68 19.67 3.08
CA HIS A 345 -3.79 20.38 3.71
C HIS A 345 -4.64 19.45 4.60
N ASP A 346 -5.01 18.28 4.10
CA ASP A 346 -5.83 17.30 4.85
C ASP A 346 -5.09 16.79 6.11
N MET A 347 -3.81 16.46 5.97
CA MET A 347 -3.01 15.81 7.00
C MET A 347 -2.37 16.76 8.02
N PHE A 348 -2.09 18.02 7.66
CA PHE A 348 -1.42 19.01 8.51
C PHE A 348 -2.21 20.31 8.73
N GLY A 349 -3.22 20.61 7.91
CA GLY A 349 -3.98 21.87 7.98
C GLY A 349 -3.28 23.06 7.34
N VAL A 350 -2.26 22.83 6.51
CA VAL A 350 -1.56 23.90 5.79
C VAL A 350 -2.37 24.33 4.56
N GLY A 351 -2.70 25.62 4.48
CA GLY A 351 -3.39 26.20 3.32
C GLY A 351 -2.48 26.42 2.11
N PHE A 352 -3.05 26.57 0.92
CA PHE A 352 -2.33 26.93 -0.31
C PHE A 352 -3.09 28.04 -1.06
N ALA A 353 -2.45 29.19 -1.24
CA ALA A 353 -3.04 30.32 -1.96
C ALA A 353 -3.08 30.03 -3.47
N GLY A 354 -4.22 30.25 -4.12
CA GLY A 354 -4.39 30.01 -5.56
C GLY A 354 -4.74 28.56 -5.96
N HIS A 355 -4.78 27.61 -5.02
CA HIS A 355 -5.18 26.24 -5.32
C HIS A 355 -6.68 26.14 -5.66
N LYS A 356 -7.03 25.65 -6.85
CA LYS A 356 -8.42 25.65 -7.38
C LYS A 356 -9.39 24.76 -6.60
N ARG A 357 -8.92 23.64 -6.04
CA ARG A 357 -9.75 22.60 -5.38
C ARG A 357 -9.20 22.14 -4.04
N LEU A 358 -8.93 23.08 -3.12
CA LEU A 358 -8.34 22.75 -1.83
C LEU A 358 -9.40 22.17 -0.88
N ARG A 359 -9.58 20.85 -0.94
CA ARG A 359 -10.51 20.07 -0.09
C ARG A 359 -9.83 18.81 0.43
N PRO A 360 -10.33 18.22 1.53
CA PRO A 360 -9.86 16.92 2.02
C PRO A 360 -9.82 15.89 0.89
N LEU A 361 -8.78 15.05 0.90
CA LEU A 361 -8.53 14.06 -0.14
C LEU A 361 -8.70 12.65 0.40
N ILE A 362 -8.07 12.38 1.53
CA ILE A 362 -8.01 11.04 2.14
C ILE A 362 -9.04 10.96 3.27
N ALA A 363 -9.01 11.91 4.20
CA ALA A 363 -9.94 11.91 5.32
C ALA A 363 -11.37 12.25 4.87
N PRO A 364 -12.39 11.71 5.55
CA PRO A 364 -13.77 12.17 5.40
C PRO A 364 -13.87 13.69 5.67
N PRO A 365 -14.77 14.43 5.00
CA PRO A 365 -14.87 15.88 5.16
C PRO A 365 -15.08 16.34 6.61
N ASN A 366 -15.80 15.54 7.41
CA ASN A 366 -16.12 15.84 8.81
C ASN A 366 -15.10 15.26 9.80
N TRP A 367 -13.88 14.93 9.35
CA TRP A 367 -12.87 14.34 10.21
C TRP A 367 -12.37 15.34 11.27
N PRO A 368 -12.27 14.96 12.55
CA PRO A 368 -11.83 15.87 13.60
C PRO A 368 -10.31 16.12 13.56
N GLY A 369 -9.93 17.33 13.17
CA GLY A 369 -8.54 17.79 13.14
C GLY A 369 -7.70 17.14 12.05
N HIS A 370 -6.37 17.22 12.18
CA HIS A 370 -5.42 16.82 11.14
C HIS A 370 -4.55 15.64 11.61
N PRO A 371 -4.62 14.45 10.97
CA PRO A 371 -4.06 13.24 11.54
C PRO A 371 -2.53 13.18 11.72
N LEU A 372 -1.76 13.85 10.84
CA LEU A 372 -0.30 13.81 10.90
C LEU A 372 0.31 14.86 11.85
N LEU A 373 -0.49 15.75 12.45
CA LEU A 373 -0.02 16.61 13.54
C LEU A 373 0.42 15.81 14.76
N LYS A 374 1.51 16.23 15.42
CA LYS A 374 2.10 15.50 16.56
C LYS A 374 1.14 15.37 17.75
N GLY A 375 0.19 16.30 17.88
CA GLY A 375 -0.86 16.28 18.90
C GLY A 375 -2.06 15.37 18.61
N HIS A 376 -2.25 14.90 17.38
CA HIS A 376 -3.39 14.02 17.05
C HIS A 376 -3.22 12.62 17.66
N PRO A 377 -4.29 11.97 18.15
CA PRO A 377 -4.23 10.62 18.70
C PRO A 377 -3.57 9.62 17.75
N ARG A 378 -2.59 8.87 18.26
CA ARG A 378 -1.79 7.93 17.46
C ARG A 378 -2.46 6.57 17.25
N ARG A 379 -3.43 6.23 18.11
CA ARG A 379 -4.07 4.90 18.19
C ARG A 379 -5.58 5.03 18.12
N ALA A 380 -6.24 4.03 17.55
CA ALA A 380 -7.71 3.95 17.56
C ALA A 380 -8.23 3.87 19.00
N THR A 381 -7.50 3.16 19.86
CA THR A 381 -7.82 2.97 21.29
C THR A 381 -7.76 4.24 22.13
N LEU A 382 -7.15 5.32 21.63
CA LEU A 382 -7.12 6.63 22.28
C LEU A 382 -8.29 7.54 21.83
N MET A 383 -9.09 7.08 20.88
CA MET A 383 -10.26 7.79 20.38
C MET A 383 -11.55 7.22 20.99
N LYS A 384 -12.67 7.93 20.80
CA LYS A 384 -14.00 7.38 21.09
C LYS A 384 -14.18 6.05 20.31
N PRO A 385 -14.75 5.00 20.94
CA PRO A 385 -15.12 3.78 20.25
C PRO A 385 -15.95 4.06 18.99
N PHE A 386 -15.62 3.36 17.91
CA PHE A 386 -16.34 3.48 16.64
C PHE A 386 -17.59 2.58 16.68
N THR A 387 -18.75 3.17 16.41
CA THR A 387 -20.03 2.44 16.40
C THR A 387 -20.82 2.71 15.12
N ARG A 388 -21.93 2.00 14.94
CA ARG A 388 -22.85 2.25 13.81
C ARG A 388 -23.43 3.66 13.79
N GLU A 389 -23.48 4.35 14.94
CA GLU A 389 -23.98 5.73 15.04
C GLU A 389 -23.05 6.73 14.36
N ASP A 390 -21.77 6.40 14.20
CA ASP A 390 -20.79 7.26 13.54
C ASP A 390 -20.85 7.15 12.00
N LEU A 391 -21.51 6.11 11.45
CA LEU A 391 -21.53 5.83 10.00
C LEU A 391 -22.19 6.93 9.15
N PRO A 392 -23.33 7.55 9.53
CA PRO A 392 -23.97 8.60 8.73
C PRO A 392 -23.06 9.82 8.50
N ALA A 393 -22.15 10.12 9.44
CA ALA A 393 -21.21 11.23 9.32
C ALA A 393 -20.06 10.96 8.34
N LEU A 394 -19.92 9.71 7.88
CA LEU A 394 -18.85 9.21 7.02
C LEU A 394 -19.36 8.83 5.63
N GLU A 395 -20.60 9.18 5.30
CA GLU A 395 -21.14 8.96 3.96
C GLU A 395 -20.27 9.66 2.89
N PRO A 396 -20.08 9.03 1.71
CA PRO A 396 -19.29 9.61 0.64
C PRO A 396 -19.84 10.97 0.19
N VAL A 397 -18.93 11.84 -0.24
CA VAL A 397 -19.27 13.18 -0.76
C VAL A 397 -20.23 13.06 -1.93
N ASP A 398 -21.10 14.06 -2.13
CA ASP A 398 -21.95 14.09 -3.31
C ASP A 398 -21.11 14.06 -4.60
N ALA A 399 -21.57 13.30 -5.59
CA ALA A 399 -20.82 13.09 -6.82
C ALA A 399 -20.68 14.39 -7.65
N LEU A 400 -21.70 15.25 -7.65
CA LEU A 400 -21.67 16.50 -8.40
C LEU A 400 -20.70 17.50 -7.74
N GLU A 401 -20.69 17.53 -6.41
CA GLU A 401 -19.71 18.29 -5.63
C GLU A 401 -18.28 17.78 -5.90
N LEU A 402 -18.09 16.46 -6.04
CA LEU A 402 -16.80 15.90 -6.41
C LEU A 402 -16.34 16.41 -7.79
N LEU A 403 -17.22 16.36 -8.79
CA LEU A 403 -16.88 16.78 -10.16
C LEU A 403 -16.55 18.27 -10.25
N GLY A 404 -17.14 19.12 -9.39
CA GLY A 404 -16.83 20.55 -9.31
C GLY A 404 -17.32 21.37 -10.50
N ARG A 405 -18.25 20.82 -11.30
CA ARG A 405 -18.92 21.49 -12.42
C ARG A 405 -20.38 21.07 -12.49
N PRO A 406 -21.29 21.93 -12.99
CA PRO A 406 -22.64 21.50 -13.35
C PRO A 406 -22.59 20.47 -14.50
N LEU A 407 -23.61 19.62 -14.56
CA LEU A 407 -23.83 18.71 -15.69
C LEU A 407 -24.62 19.45 -16.77
N ASP A 408 -24.27 19.19 -18.03
CA ASP A 408 -25.10 19.63 -19.15
C ASP A 408 -26.36 18.74 -19.26
N ASP A 409 -27.42 19.23 -19.91
CA ASP A 409 -28.71 18.52 -20.01
C ASP A 409 -28.60 17.13 -20.69
N GLU A 410 -27.56 16.91 -21.49
CA GLU A 410 -27.29 15.64 -22.20
C GLU A 410 -26.28 14.74 -21.45
N GLU A 411 -25.76 15.16 -20.30
CA GLU A 411 -24.77 14.40 -19.53
C GLU A 411 -25.42 13.55 -18.41
N MET A 412 -24.99 12.29 -18.32
CA MET A 412 -25.35 11.38 -17.23
C MET A 412 -24.19 11.27 -16.23
N LEU A 413 -24.52 11.44 -14.94
CA LEU A 413 -23.60 11.20 -13.84
C LEU A 413 -23.57 9.72 -13.47
N LEU A 414 -22.39 9.10 -13.48
CA LEU A 414 -22.19 7.72 -13.07
C LEU A 414 -21.15 7.62 -11.95
N ASN A 415 -21.56 7.02 -10.83
CA ASN A 415 -20.64 6.59 -9.78
C ASN A 415 -20.12 5.18 -10.12
N PHE A 416 -18.83 5.08 -10.41
CA PHE A 416 -18.15 3.82 -10.64
C PHE A 416 -17.28 3.48 -9.42
N GLY A 417 -17.78 2.61 -8.55
CA GLY A 417 -17.21 2.32 -7.23
C GLY A 417 -18.02 2.92 -6.07
N PRO A 418 -17.54 2.86 -4.81
CA PRO A 418 -16.20 2.43 -4.40
C PRO A 418 -15.94 0.94 -4.58
N HIS A 419 -16.95 0.07 -4.59
CA HIS A 419 -16.77 -1.37 -4.86
C HIS A 419 -17.23 -1.72 -6.26
N HIS A 420 -16.31 -2.21 -7.09
CA HIS A 420 -16.56 -2.76 -8.41
C HIS A 420 -15.38 -3.69 -8.80
N TYR A 421 -15.59 -4.63 -9.73
CA TYR A 421 -14.53 -5.56 -10.13
C TYR A 421 -13.38 -4.85 -10.85
N GLY A 422 -13.71 -4.01 -11.84
CA GLY A 422 -12.75 -3.27 -12.65
C GLY A 422 -12.08 -2.07 -11.96
N THR A 423 -12.36 -1.80 -10.68
CA THR A 423 -11.65 -0.75 -9.92
C THR A 423 -10.41 -1.31 -9.19
N HIS A 424 -10.17 -2.62 -9.28
CA HIS A 424 -9.06 -3.31 -8.62
C HIS A 424 -8.89 -2.92 -7.13
N GLY A 425 -10.04 -2.88 -6.43
CA GLY A 425 -10.16 -2.54 -5.02
C GLY A 425 -11.24 -1.49 -4.74
N VAL A 426 -11.24 -0.95 -3.52
CA VAL A 426 -12.10 0.15 -3.06
C VAL A 426 -11.66 1.56 -3.49
N MET A 427 -12.09 2.04 -4.67
CA MET A 427 -11.90 3.43 -5.11
C MET A 427 -13.13 3.90 -5.89
N ARG A 428 -13.50 5.17 -5.74
CA ARG A 428 -14.68 5.73 -6.40
C ARG A 428 -14.27 6.70 -7.51
N TYR A 429 -14.72 6.41 -8.72
CA TYR A 429 -14.58 7.26 -9.89
C TYR A 429 -15.95 7.90 -10.17
N VAL A 430 -15.98 9.21 -10.30
CA VAL A 430 -17.19 9.96 -10.67
C VAL A 430 -17.05 10.40 -12.10
N LEU A 431 -17.95 9.93 -12.96
CA LEU A 431 -17.91 10.14 -14.40
C LEU A 431 -19.09 11.00 -14.85
N ALA A 432 -18.82 12.00 -15.69
CA ALA A 432 -19.84 12.66 -16.49
C ALA A 432 -19.77 12.12 -17.91
N LEU A 433 -20.86 11.51 -18.36
CA LEU A 433 -20.95 10.75 -19.61
C LEU A 433 -21.87 11.44 -20.59
N HIS A 434 -21.45 11.59 -21.84
CA HIS A 434 -22.33 11.92 -22.97
C HIS A 434 -22.51 10.65 -23.82
N GLY A 435 -23.67 10.01 -23.68
CA GLY A 435 -23.86 8.65 -24.20
C GLY A 435 -22.89 7.66 -23.53
N GLU A 436 -21.93 7.13 -24.30
CA GLU A 436 -20.89 6.22 -23.81
C GLU A 436 -19.53 6.89 -23.57
N THR A 437 -19.37 8.14 -24.02
CA THR A 437 -18.12 8.88 -23.97
C THR A 437 -17.97 9.61 -22.64
N ILE A 438 -16.80 9.48 -22.02
CA ILE A 438 -16.45 10.18 -20.77
C ILE A 438 -16.03 11.62 -21.11
N ASN A 439 -16.82 12.60 -20.69
CA ASN A 439 -16.47 14.02 -20.86
C ASN A 439 -15.63 14.56 -19.72
N ALA A 440 -15.89 14.11 -18.49
CA ALA A 440 -15.09 14.47 -17.32
C ALA A 440 -15.05 13.33 -16.30
N MET A 441 -13.97 13.26 -15.53
CA MET A 441 -13.78 12.31 -14.44
C MET A 441 -13.12 13.01 -13.25
N ASP A 442 -13.56 12.66 -12.03
CA ASP A 442 -12.78 12.89 -10.81
C ASP A 442 -12.72 11.61 -9.98
N ILE A 443 -11.73 11.54 -9.08
CA ILE A 443 -11.39 10.33 -8.33
C ILE A 443 -11.39 10.64 -6.84
N GLU A 444 -12.13 9.84 -6.08
CA GLU A 444 -12.15 9.88 -4.62
C GLU A 444 -11.36 8.69 -4.04
N ILE A 445 -10.31 9.01 -3.29
CA ILE A 445 -9.40 8.06 -2.64
C ILE A 445 -9.56 8.10 -1.10
N GLY A 446 -8.76 7.33 -0.36
CA GLY A 446 -8.78 7.28 1.11
C GLY A 446 -9.66 6.17 1.70
N TYR A 447 -10.31 5.36 0.87
CA TYR A 447 -11.09 4.20 1.33
C TYR A 447 -10.20 3.07 1.87
N HIS A 448 -8.89 3.11 1.63
CA HIS A 448 -7.87 2.19 2.14
C HIS A 448 -6.76 2.90 2.94
N HIS A 449 -7.07 3.99 3.63
CA HIS A 449 -6.07 4.73 4.40
C HIS A 449 -5.74 4.05 5.74
N ARG A 450 -4.53 3.48 5.88
CA ARG A 450 -4.08 2.79 7.10
C ARG A 450 -3.26 3.68 8.03
N GLY A 451 -3.01 4.94 7.69
CA GLY A 451 -2.23 5.84 8.52
C GLY A 451 -0.83 5.28 8.80
N VAL A 452 -0.24 4.59 7.82
CA VAL A 452 1.04 3.87 7.99
C VAL A 452 2.16 4.83 8.41
N GLU A 453 2.10 6.06 7.92
CA GLU A 453 3.07 7.09 8.28
C GLU A 453 2.95 7.52 9.74
N LYS A 454 1.73 7.63 10.28
CA LYS A 454 1.51 7.87 11.71
C LYS A 454 1.95 6.69 12.56
N ILE A 455 1.83 5.48 12.00
CA ILE A 455 2.35 4.27 12.65
C ILE A 455 3.86 4.33 12.77
N ALA A 456 4.57 4.75 11.71
CA ALA A 456 6.02 4.89 11.73
C ALA A 456 6.51 5.73 12.92
N GLU A 457 5.85 6.85 13.21
CA GLU A 457 6.26 7.80 14.27
C GLU A 457 6.21 7.23 15.71
N HIS A 458 5.69 6.02 15.89
CA HIS A 458 5.66 5.35 17.19
C HIS A 458 6.19 3.92 17.18
N GLN A 459 6.64 3.41 16.03
CA GLN A 459 7.31 2.12 15.90
C GLN A 459 8.82 2.30 15.89
N HIS A 460 9.56 1.36 16.48
CA HIS A 460 11.01 1.37 16.33
C HIS A 460 11.41 1.11 14.88
N TRP A 461 12.60 1.59 14.46
CA TRP A 461 13.10 1.41 13.09
C TRP A 461 13.02 -0.06 12.59
N HIS A 462 13.28 -1.03 13.46
CA HIS A 462 13.13 -2.46 13.10
C HIS A 462 11.69 -2.96 13.11
N GLN A 463 10.85 -2.45 14.01
CA GLN A 463 9.44 -2.83 14.12
C GLN A 463 8.60 -2.28 12.96
N PHE A 464 9.06 -1.20 12.32
CA PHE A 464 8.38 -0.65 11.15
C PHE A 464 8.59 -1.46 9.87
N ILE A 465 9.66 -2.25 9.77
CA ILE A 465 10.00 -3.06 8.58
C ILE A 465 8.82 -3.89 8.04
N PRO A 466 8.00 -4.59 8.85
CA PRO A 466 6.87 -5.35 8.31
C PRO A 466 5.73 -4.52 7.75
N TYR A 467 5.63 -3.23 8.11
CA TYR A 467 4.62 -2.34 7.56
C TYR A 467 4.92 -1.99 6.11
N THR A 468 6.20 -1.91 5.73
CA THR A 468 6.60 -1.60 4.35
C THR A 468 6.14 -2.69 3.40
N ASP A 469 6.32 -3.99 3.71
CA ASP A 469 5.80 -5.10 2.89
C ASP A 469 4.29 -5.05 2.61
N ARG A 470 3.53 -4.24 3.35
CA ARG A 470 2.06 -4.11 3.22
C ARG A 470 1.59 -2.80 2.63
N VAL A 471 2.48 -1.81 2.46
CA VAL A 471 2.20 -0.61 1.64
C VAL A 471 2.05 -1.06 0.19
N ASP A 472 2.99 -1.87 -0.30
CA ASP A 472 2.79 -2.67 -1.51
C ASP A 472 2.81 -4.15 -1.18
N TYR A 473 1.61 -4.73 -1.01
CA TYR A 473 1.43 -6.13 -0.64
C TYR A 473 1.75 -7.13 -1.75
N LEU A 474 2.01 -6.67 -2.98
CA LEU A 474 2.38 -7.53 -4.11
C LEU A 474 3.89 -7.50 -4.36
N SER A 475 4.55 -6.38 -4.08
CA SER A 475 6.00 -6.22 -4.26
C SER A 475 6.83 -6.62 -3.04
N GLY A 476 6.20 -6.89 -1.88
CA GLY A 476 6.85 -7.46 -0.69
C GLY A 476 8.21 -6.84 -0.36
N VAL A 477 9.28 -7.64 -0.47
CA VAL A 477 10.66 -7.17 -0.15
C VAL A 477 11.18 -6.07 -1.06
N ALA A 478 10.66 -5.93 -2.28
CA ALA A 478 11.08 -4.86 -3.18
C ALA A 478 10.66 -3.48 -2.63
N ASN A 479 9.50 -3.40 -1.97
CA ASN A 479 9.12 -2.18 -1.27
C ASN A 479 9.94 -1.98 0.03
N ASN A 480 10.24 -3.08 0.73
CA ASN A 480 11.08 -3.06 1.92
C ASN A 480 12.47 -2.47 1.65
N LEU A 481 13.03 -2.76 0.47
CA LEU A 481 14.35 -2.30 0.07
C LEU A 481 14.47 -0.78 0.10
N SER A 482 13.48 -0.04 -0.41
CA SER A 482 13.49 1.43 -0.40
C SER A 482 13.57 2.00 1.02
N TYR A 483 12.82 1.44 1.97
CA TYR A 483 12.85 1.87 3.36
C TYR A 483 14.20 1.57 4.01
N VAL A 484 14.66 0.32 3.90
CA VAL A 484 15.91 -0.12 4.51
C VAL A 484 17.09 0.69 3.97
N MET A 485 17.11 0.97 2.67
CA MET A 485 18.14 1.81 2.07
C MET A 485 18.12 3.27 2.55
N ALA A 486 16.94 3.87 2.75
CA ALA A 486 16.84 5.23 3.29
C ALA A 486 17.43 5.30 4.72
N VAL A 487 17.19 4.28 5.55
CA VAL A 487 17.72 4.22 6.91
C VAL A 487 19.21 3.86 6.92
N GLU A 488 19.65 2.93 6.06
CA GLU A 488 21.06 2.54 5.92
C GLU A 488 21.92 3.70 5.43
N GLN A 489 21.43 4.49 4.47
CA GLN A 489 22.11 5.67 3.97
C GLN A 489 22.20 6.76 5.04
N LEU A 490 21.12 7.02 5.79
CA LEU A 490 21.14 7.97 6.92
C LEU A 490 22.18 7.58 7.98
N ALA A 491 22.26 6.30 8.31
CA ALA A 491 23.15 5.76 9.34
C ALA A 491 24.58 5.45 8.85
N GLY A 492 24.83 5.45 7.54
CA GLY A 492 26.13 5.07 6.96
C GLY A 492 26.45 3.58 7.09
N ILE A 493 25.42 2.72 7.09
CA ILE A 493 25.59 1.26 7.26
C ILE A 493 26.02 0.65 5.93
N ARG A 494 27.16 -0.05 5.92
CA ARG A 494 27.62 -0.84 4.76
C ARG A 494 27.04 -2.25 4.80
N VAL A 495 26.33 -2.62 3.75
CA VAL A 495 25.76 -3.96 3.53
C VAL A 495 26.79 -4.85 2.83
N THR A 496 26.79 -6.14 3.13
CA THR A 496 27.73 -7.13 2.57
C THR A 496 27.32 -7.57 1.17
N ASP A 497 28.28 -8.02 0.35
CA ASP A 497 28.02 -8.40 -1.05
C ASP A 497 27.05 -9.59 -1.17
N ARG A 498 27.18 -10.59 -0.29
CA ARG A 498 26.23 -11.71 -0.21
C ARG A 498 24.81 -11.24 0.14
N ALA A 499 24.66 -10.34 1.12
CA ALA A 499 23.36 -9.82 1.48
C ALA A 499 22.73 -9.04 0.32
N TRP A 500 23.53 -8.26 -0.41
CA TRP A 500 23.08 -7.55 -1.61
C TRP A 500 22.58 -8.49 -2.71
N ALA A 501 23.31 -9.57 -2.99
CA ALA A 501 22.90 -10.58 -3.96
C ALA A 501 21.54 -11.21 -3.58
N ILE A 502 21.37 -11.60 -2.31
CA ILE A 502 20.10 -12.15 -1.81
C ILE A 502 18.97 -11.12 -1.93
N ARG A 503 19.22 -9.85 -1.55
CA ARG A 503 18.23 -8.77 -1.65
C ARG A 503 17.73 -8.61 -3.08
N VAL A 504 18.64 -8.47 -4.04
CA VAL A 504 18.26 -8.26 -5.45
C VAL A 504 17.55 -9.48 -6.02
N MET A 505 18.04 -10.70 -5.76
CA MET A 505 17.37 -11.92 -6.19
C MET A 505 15.91 -11.99 -5.70
N LEU A 506 15.68 -11.72 -4.41
CA LEU A 506 14.32 -11.70 -3.87
C LEU A 506 13.48 -10.56 -4.45
N CYS A 507 14.04 -9.36 -4.64
CA CYS A 507 13.32 -8.24 -5.26
C CYS A 507 12.87 -8.57 -6.68
N GLU A 508 13.71 -9.24 -7.48
CA GLU A 508 13.36 -9.64 -8.84
C GLU A 508 12.34 -10.81 -8.86
N PHE A 509 12.34 -11.71 -7.87
CA PHE A 509 11.24 -12.67 -7.70
C PHE A 509 9.89 -11.98 -7.40
N PHE A 510 9.89 -10.95 -6.53
CA PHE A 510 8.69 -10.15 -6.30
C PHE A 510 8.29 -9.33 -7.54
N ARG A 511 9.24 -8.89 -8.36
CA ARG A 511 8.96 -8.28 -9.67
C ARG A 511 8.23 -9.24 -10.60
N LEU A 512 8.71 -10.48 -10.71
CA LEU A 512 8.01 -11.53 -11.47
C LEU A 512 6.61 -11.82 -10.93
N SER A 513 6.46 -11.97 -9.61
CA SER A 513 5.16 -12.23 -8.97
C SER A 513 4.15 -11.11 -9.25
N ASN A 514 4.60 -9.85 -9.20
CA ASN A 514 3.77 -8.69 -9.48
C ASN A 514 3.35 -8.63 -10.96
N HIS A 515 4.29 -8.75 -11.90
CA HIS A 515 3.97 -8.72 -13.33
C HIS A 515 3.11 -9.90 -13.81
N LEU A 516 3.24 -11.08 -13.18
CA LEU A 516 2.35 -12.22 -13.45
C LEU A 516 0.90 -11.93 -13.04
N LEU A 517 0.71 -11.30 -11.88
CA LEU A 517 -0.63 -10.89 -11.45
C LEU A 517 -1.18 -9.80 -12.37
N PHE A 518 -0.40 -8.76 -12.65
CA PHE A 518 -0.76 -7.69 -13.60
C PHE A 518 -1.23 -8.24 -14.94
N TYR A 519 -0.47 -9.18 -15.52
CA TYR A 519 -0.82 -9.80 -16.79
C TYR A 519 -2.16 -10.55 -16.69
N GLY A 520 -2.34 -11.34 -15.63
CA GLY A 520 -3.58 -12.08 -15.42
C GLY A 520 -4.79 -11.17 -15.25
N THR A 521 -4.67 -10.11 -14.44
CA THR A 521 -5.77 -9.16 -14.17
C THR A 521 -6.09 -8.30 -15.38
N LEU A 522 -5.09 -7.80 -16.12
CA LEU A 522 -5.31 -7.02 -17.33
C LEU A 522 -6.13 -7.80 -18.36
N VAL A 523 -5.75 -9.06 -18.59
CA VAL A 523 -6.42 -9.92 -19.57
C VAL A 523 -7.83 -10.32 -19.09
N GLN A 524 -7.98 -10.56 -17.78
CA GLN A 524 -9.28 -10.84 -17.16
C GLN A 524 -10.26 -9.68 -17.32
N ASP A 525 -9.80 -8.46 -17.07
CA ASP A 525 -10.62 -7.24 -17.13
C ASP A 525 -11.05 -6.88 -18.57
N LEU A 526 -10.26 -7.31 -19.56
CA LEU A 526 -10.64 -7.25 -20.97
C LEU A 526 -11.64 -8.33 -21.40
N GLY A 527 -11.94 -9.29 -20.50
CA GLY A 527 -12.99 -10.30 -20.66
C GLY A 527 -12.50 -11.75 -20.77
N GLN A 528 -11.20 -12.02 -20.70
CA GLN A 528 -10.67 -13.37 -20.86
C GLN A 528 -10.27 -14.00 -19.51
N MET A 529 -11.10 -14.95 -19.04
CA MET A 529 -10.98 -15.53 -17.71
C MET A 529 -9.86 -16.59 -17.53
N SER A 530 -9.29 -17.16 -18.60
CA SER A 530 -8.33 -18.27 -18.48
C SER A 530 -6.92 -17.82 -18.07
N ALA A 531 -6.50 -16.62 -18.49
CA ALA A 531 -5.15 -16.12 -18.28
C ALA A 531 -4.75 -16.04 -16.80
N ILE A 532 -5.69 -15.63 -15.93
CA ILE A 532 -5.49 -15.53 -14.48
C ILE A 532 -5.13 -16.90 -13.87
N PHE A 533 -5.77 -17.99 -14.32
CA PHE A 533 -5.49 -19.34 -13.80
C PHE A 533 -4.10 -19.83 -14.21
N TYR A 534 -3.62 -19.44 -15.39
CA TYR A 534 -2.26 -19.75 -15.81
C TYR A 534 -1.26 -18.90 -15.03
N SER A 535 -1.44 -17.58 -14.96
CA SER A 535 -0.48 -16.73 -14.27
C SER A 535 -0.35 -17.07 -12.77
N PHE A 536 -1.45 -17.48 -12.12
CA PHE A 536 -1.42 -17.90 -10.72
C PHE A 536 -0.62 -19.19 -10.51
N ARG A 537 -0.62 -20.15 -11.45
CA ARG A 537 0.17 -21.39 -11.31
C ARG A 537 1.66 -21.08 -11.23
N GLU A 538 2.17 -20.24 -12.13
CA GLU A 538 3.58 -19.84 -12.15
C GLU A 538 3.92 -18.92 -10.97
N ARG A 539 2.97 -18.06 -10.57
CA ARG A 539 3.11 -17.22 -9.37
C ARG A 539 3.21 -18.06 -8.09
N GLU A 540 2.44 -19.13 -7.98
CA GLU A 540 2.52 -20.08 -6.87
C GLU A 540 3.90 -20.75 -6.77
N MET A 541 4.54 -21.08 -7.90
CA MET A 541 5.92 -21.59 -7.88
C MET A 541 6.91 -20.55 -7.31
N VAL A 542 6.73 -19.27 -7.65
CA VAL A 542 7.55 -18.17 -7.12
C VAL A 542 7.29 -17.99 -5.62
N LEU A 543 6.03 -18.04 -5.18
CA LEU A 543 5.68 -17.93 -3.76
C LEU A 543 6.20 -19.12 -2.95
N ASP A 544 6.21 -20.34 -3.50
CA ASP A 544 6.77 -21.51 -2.84
C ASP A 544 8.31 -21.39 -2.67
N ILE A 545 9.02 -20.75 -3.62
CA ILE A 545 10.45 -20.39 -3.47
C ILE A 545 10.63 -19.37 -2.35
N ILE A 546 9.84 -18.28 -2.36
CA ILE A 546 9.92 -17.21 -1.35
C ILE A 546 9.62 -17.77 0.04
N GLU A 547 8.59 -18.61 0.18
CA GLU A 547 8.21 -19.25 1.43
C GLU A 547 9.32 -20.18 1.93
N THR A 548 9.97 -20.94 1.05
CA THR A 548 11.08 -21.81 1.44
C THR A 548 12.26 -21.00 1.98
N ILE A 549 12.57 -19.85 1.36
CA ILE A 549 13.68 -18.99 1.78
C ILE A 549 13.35 -18.24 3.08
N THR A 550 12.13 -17.71 3.19
CA THR A 550 11.81 -16.68 4.20
C THR A 550 10.82 -17.13 5.28
N GLY A 551 10.10 -18.23 5.06
CA GLY A 551 8.99 -18.69 5.88
C GLY A 551 7.66 -17.94 5.65
N GLY A 552 7.67 -16.81 4.96
CA GLY A 552 6.48 -16.03 4.61
C GLY A 552 6.17 -16.09 3.12
N ARG A 553 4.89 -16.16 2.75
CA ARG A 553 4.46 -16.17 1.33
C ARG A 553 4.44 -14.75 0.73
N LEU A 554 3.57 -13.89 1.25
CA LEU A 554 3.39 -12.51 0.74
C LEU A 554 4.16 -11.45 1.55
N HIS A 555 4.27 -11.64 2.87
CA HIS A 555 4.91 -10.67 3.77
C HIS A 555 6.08 -11.30 4.52
N PRO A 556 7.22 -11.49 3.84
CA PRO A 556 8.35 -12.21 4.42
C PRO A 556 9.15 -11.38 5.42
N SER A 557 9.13 -10.04 5.33
CA SER A 557 9.91 -9.12 6.17
C SER A 557 11.36 -9.56 6.37
N TRP A 558 11.97 -10.03 5.27
CA TRP A 558 13.27 -10.69 5.28
C TRP A 558 14.44 -9.71 5.30
N LEU A 559 14.25 -8.53 4.72
CA LEU A 559 15.27 -7.49 4.70
C LEU A 559 15.36 -6.85 6.08
N ARG A 560 16.59 -6.66 6.57
CA ARG A 560 16.88 -6.03 7.86
C ARG A 560 17.92 -4.94 7.67
N LEU A 561 18.00 -3.99 8.60
CA LEU A 561 19.04 -2.97 8.55
C LEU A 561 20.43 -3.62 8.52
N GLY A 562 21.22 -3.32 7.51
CA GLY A 562 22.56 -3.85 7.25
C GLY A 562 22.64 -5.24 6.64
N GLY A 563 21.53 -5.88 6.26
CA GLY A 563 21.57 -7.15 5.55
C GLY A 563 20.23 -7.87 5.38
N VAL A 564 20.23 -9.18 5.59
CA VAL A 564 19.03 -10.04 5.59
C VAL A 564 18.90 -10.77 6.93
N ALA A 565 17.70 -11.27 7.24
CA ALA A 565 17.42 -11.90 8.51
C ALA A 565 18.22 -13.19 8.76
N GLN A 566 18.30 -14.06 7.74
CA GLN A 566 19.08 -15.30 7.77
C GLN A 566 19.63 -15.60 6.36
N ASP A 567 20.55 -16.55 6.27
CA ASP A 567 21.10 -17.02 5.00
C ASP A 567 20.14 -17.97 4.26
N LEU A 568 20.42 -18.21 2.99
CA LEU A 568 19.61 -19.10 2.14
C LEU A 568 19.65 -20.55 2.65
N PRO A 569 18.49 -21.26 2.70
CA PRO A 569 18.40 -22.63 3.20
C PRO A 569 19.02 -23.65 2.25
N ALA A 570 19.46 -24.80 2.74
CA ALA A 570 19.99 -25.87 1.88
C ALA A 570 18.95 -26.30 0.82
N GLY A 571 19.38 -26.48 -0.43
CA GLY A 571 18.51 -26.86 -1.55
C GLY A 571 17.75 -25.70 -2.22
N TRP A 572 17.95 -24.45 -1.79
CA TRP A 572 17.32 -23.27 -2.42
C TRP A 572 17.59 -23.21 -3.93
N LYS A 573 18.82 -23.53 -4.35
CA LYS A 573 19.29 -23.42 -5.72
C LYS A 573 18.51 -24.33 -6.67
N ASP A 574 18.22 -25.57 -6.25
CA ASP A 574 17.50 -26.54 -7.08
C ASP A 574 16.08 -26.06 -7.42
N MET A 575 15.42 -25.36 -6.48
CA MET A 575 14.10 -24.79 -6.71
C MET A 575 14.17 -23.64 -7.73
N VAL A 576 15.16 -22.77 -7.58
CA VAL A 576 15.41 -21.64 -8.49
C VAL A 576 15.75 -22.14 -9.90
N ASP A 577 16.66 -23.10 -10.03
CA ASP A 577 17.07 -23.68 -11.31
C ASP A 577 15.89 -24.34 -12.05
N ARG A 578 15.01 -25.04 -11.31
CA ARG A 578 13.78 -25.62 -11.90
C ARG A 578 12.86 -24.54 -12.46
N PHE A 579 12.68 -23.44 -11.72
CA PHE A 579 11.85 -22.33 -12.18
C PHE A 579 12.45 -21.66 -13.42
N ILE A 580 13.75 -21.37 -13.41
CA ILE A 580 14.49 -20.79 -14.55
C ILE A 580 14.31 -21.63 -15.82
N LYS A 581 14.31 -22.97 -15.69
CA LYS A 581 14.10 -23.87 -16.82
C LYS A 581 12.68 -23.83 -17.40
N VAL A 582 11.66 -23.69 -16.55
CA VAL A 582 10.25 -23.79 -16.97
C VAL A 582 9.71 -22.46 -17.48
N PHE A 583 10.05 -21.35 -16.82
CA PHE A 583 9.41 -20.06 -17.02
C PHE A 583 9.49 -19.49 -18.45
N PRO A 584 10.62 -19.60 -19.20
CA PRO A 584 10.71 -19.10 -20.58
C PRO A 584 9.67 -19.72 -21.53
N ALA A 585 9.40 -21.02 -21.39
CA ALA A 585 8.39 -21.70 -22.20
C ALA A 585 6.97 -21.20 -21.87
N ARG A 586 6.72 -20.84 -20.61
CA ARG A 586 5.42 -20.32 -20.14
C ARG A 586 5.16 -18.91 -20.65
N ILE A 587 6.14 -18.01 -20.59
CA ILE A 587 6.03 -16.67 -21.20
C ILE A 587 5.68 -16.78 -22.68
N LYS A 588 6.33 -17.68 -23.43
CA LYS A 588 6.01 -17.90 -24.85
C LYS A 588 4.56 -18.34 -25.07
N THR A 589 4.03 -19.19 -24.18
CA THR A 589 2.61 -19.58 -24.22
C THR A 589 1.69 -18.38 -23.97
N TYR A 590 2.05 -17.50 -23.03
CA TYR A 590 1.27 -16.29 -22.73
C TYR A 590 1.21 -15.33 -23.91
N GLU A 591 2.35 -15.07 -24.55
CA GLU A 591 2.37 -14.26 -25.76
C GLU A 591 1.59 -14.89 -26.91
N ALA A 592 1.73 -16.20 -27.12
CA ALA A 592 1.01 -16.90 -28.19
C ALA A 592 -0.52 -16.81 -28.04
N LEU A 593 -1.03 -16.60 -26.83
CA LEU A 593 -2.47 -16.44 -26.58
C LEU A 593 -2.97 -15.01 -26.86
N PHE A 594 -2.14 -13.98 -26.62
CA PHE A 594 -2.62 -12.59 -26.54
C PHE A 594 -1.88 -11.57 -27.40
N LYS A 595 -0.59 -11.77 -27.66
CA LYS A 595 0.26 -10.77 -28.32
C LYS A 595 -0.29 -10.37 -29.68
N ASP A 596 -0.64 -11.37 -30.49
CA ASP A 596 -1.13 -11.16 -31.86
C ASP A 596 -2.67 -11.32 -31.96
N ASN A 597 -3.39 -11.20 -30.83
CA ASN A 597 -4.84 -11.35 -30.79
C ASN A 597 -5.52 -10.03 -31.21
N PRO A 598 -6.31 -10.00 -32.32
CA PRO A 598 -6.94 -8.77 -32.81
C PRO A 598 -7.87 -8.09 -31.79
N ILE A 599 -8.54 -8.86 -30.93
CA ILE A 599 -9.44 -8.33 -29.89
C ILE A 599 -8.63 -7.60 -28.81
N PHE A 600 -7.50 -8.20 -28.40
CA PHE A 600 -6.63 -7.60 -27.40
C PHE A 600 -5.98 -6.33 -27.96
N GLU A 601 -5.52 -6.35 -29.20
CA GLU A 601 -4.97 -5.17 -29.87
C GLU A 601 -6.01 -4.05 -29.98
N ALA A 602 -7.23 -4.35 -30.43
CA ALA A 602 -8.30 -3.35 -30.56
C ALA A 602 -8.69 -2.70 -29.23
N ARG A 603 -8.50 -3.40 -28.11
CA ARG A 603 -8.84 -2.91 -26.76
C ARG A 603 -7.67 -2.27 -26.01
N THR A 604 -6.46 -2.30 -26.57
CA THR A 604 -5.25 -1.81 -25.87
C THR A 604 -4.43 -0.80 -26.68
N LYS A 605 -4.38 -0.94 -28.01
CA LYS A 605 -3.64 -0.02 -28.89
C LYS A 605 -4.39 1.30 -29.01
N GLY A 606 -3.70 2.40 -28.77
CA GLY A 606 -4.26 3.76 -28.82
C GLY A 606 -5.18 4.13 -27.65
N VAL A 607 -5.41 3.23 -26.68
CA VAL A 607 -6.24 3.52 -25.51
C VAL A 607 -5.41 4.27 -24.46
N THR A 608 -5.84 5.49 -24.13
CA THR A 608 -5.19 6.37 -23.13
C THR A 608 -3.70 6.57 -23.34
N ALA A 609 -3.32 6.85 -24.59
CA ALA A 609 -1.94 7.19 -24.91
C ALA A 609 -1.49 8.46 -24.18
N VAL A 610 -0.33 8.39 -23.51
CA VAL A 610 0.25 9.52 -22.77
C VAL A 610 1.56 9.93 -23.45
N THR A 611 1.71 11.23 -23.74
CA THR A 611 2.94 11.73 -24.35
C THR A 611 4.10 11.76 -23.34
N ARG A 612 5.34 11.74 -23.84
CA ARG A 612 6.56 11.79 -23.00
C ARG A 612 6.59 12.99 -22.06
N GLU A 613 6.25 14.17 -22.58
CA GLU A 613 6.29 15.41 -21.81
C GLU A 613 5.21 15.41 -20.72
N GLN A 614 3.99 14.96 -21.04
CA GLN A 614 2.93 14.80 -20.06
C GLN A 614 3.31 13.79 -18.97
N ALA A 615 3.86 12.63 -19.34
CA ALA A 615 4.27 11.62 -18.35
C ALA A 615 5.35 12.15 -17.38
N MET A 616 6.30 12.94 -17.87
CA MET A 616 7.32 13.58 -17.04
C MET A 616 6.72 14.64 -16.10
N ASP A 617 5.81 15.47 -16.59
CA ASP A 617 5.19 16.57 -15.83
C ASP A 617 4.23 16.06 -14.75
N TRP A 618 3.49 14.97 -15.06
CA TRP A 618 2.54 14.32 -14.16
C TRP A 618 3.19 13.47 -13.06
N GLY A 619 4.51 13.31 -13.04
CA GLY A 619 5.17 12.49 -12.02
C GLY A 619 5.11 10.99 -12.27
N ILE A 620 4.65 10.55 -13.46
CA ILE A 620 4.56 9.12 -13.82
C ILE A 620 5.95 8.50 -13.77
N SER A 621 6.04 7.29 -13.22
CA SER A 621 7.31 6.57 -13.03
C SER A 621 7.19 5.09 -13.42
N GLY A 622 8.34 4.42 -13.53
CA GLY A 622 8.38 2.98 -13.75
C GLY A 622 7.98 2.53 -15.15
N PRO A 623 7.34 1.35 -15.27
CA PRO A 623 6.92 0.80 -16.55
C PRO A 623 5.98 1.73 -17.32
N ASN A 624 5.16 2.52 -16.62
CA ASN A 624 4.25 3.48 -17.24
C ASN A 624 5.01 4.64 -17.92
N LEU A 625 6.11 5.10 -17.31
CA LEU A 625 6.98 6.13 -17.91
C LEU A 625 7.77 5.54 -19.10
N ARG A 626 8.28 4.32 -18.95
CA ARG A 626 9.01 3.60 -20.01
C ARG A 626 8.13 3.28 -21.21
N ALA A 627 6.84 3.00 -21.01
CA ALA A 627 5.88 2.79 -22.09
C ALA A 627 5.73 4.01 -23.01
N CYS A 628 5.91 5.23 -22.46
CA CYS A 628 5.91 6.46 -23.26
C CYS A 628 7.20 6.65 -24.08
N GLY A 629 8.20 5.76 -23.91
CA GLY A 629 9.48 5.80 -24.60
C GLY A 629 10.56 6.63 -23.92
N VAL A 630 10.41 6.89 -22.62
CA VAL A 630 11.44 7.54 -21.80
C VAL A 630 12.38 6.47 -21.25
N ASP A 631 13.65 6.51 -21.64
CA ASP A 631 14.71 5.64 -21.09
C ASP A 631 15.08 6.08 -19.67
N TRP A 632 14.25 5.69 -18.70
CA TRP A 632 14.41 6.00 -17.28
C TRP A 632 14.13 4.77 -16.41
N ASP A 633 15.18 4.31 -15.71
CA ASP A 633 15.14 3.22 -14.74
C ASP A 633 16.20 3.50 -13.67
N LEU A 634 15.81 3.51 -12.39
CA LEU A 634 16.73 3.86 -11.31
C LEU A 634 17.88 2.85 -11.19
N ARG A 635 17.67 1.57 -11.55
CA ARG A 635 18.71 0.52 -11.47
C ARG A 635 19.89 0.79 -12.40
N LYS A 636 19.70 1.61 -13.45
CA LYS A 636 20.76 2.02 -14.39
C LYS A 636 21.15 3.49 -14.24
N LYS A 637 20.18 4.41 -14.08
CA LYS A 637 20.44 5.87 -14.06
C LYS A 637 20.91 6.39 -12.71
N MET A 638 20.39 5.82 -11.62
CA MET A 638 20.78 6.14 -10.23
C MET A 638 21.07 4.84 -9.47
N PRO A 639 22.08 4.08 -9.90
CA PRO A 639 22.20 2.69 -9.53
C PRO A 639 22.52 2.48 -8.05
N TYR A 640 22.09 1.33 -7.54
CA TYR A 640 22.31 0.88 -6.18
C TYR A 640 22.64 -0.61 -6.13
N GLY A 641 23.26 -1.05 -5.02
CA GLY A 641 23.62 -2.45 -4.82
C GLY A 641 24.44 -3.04 -5.99
N PRO A 642 24.17 -4.29 -6.41
CA PRO A 642 24.90 -4.96 -7.47
C PRO A 642 24.38 -4.67 -8.89
N TYR A 643 23.32 -3.88 -9.08
CA TYR A 643 22.74 -3.62 -10.42
C TYR A 643 23.75 -3.12 -11.48
N PRO A 644 24.75 -2.28 -11.17
CA PRO A 644 25.80 -1.89 -12.12
C PRO A 644 26.60 -3.07 -12.71
N SER A 645 26.78 -4.14 -11.93
CA SER A 645 27.54 -5.32 -12.34
C SER A 645 26.72 -6.32 -13.15
N LEU A 646 25.39 -6.17 -13.16
CA LEU A 646 24.47 -7.11 -13.79
C LEU A 646 24.13 -6.70 -15.23
N ASN A 647 24.09 -7.69 -16.12
CA ASN A 647 23.78 -7.47 -17.53
C ASN A 647 22.28 -7.67 -17.80
N PHE A 648 21.57 -6.57 -18.05
CA PHE A 648 20.16 -6.55 -18.39
C PHE A 648 19.83 -5.28 -19.18
N ASP A 649 18.77 -5.37 -19.97
CA ASP A 649 18.29 -4.31 -20.84
C ASP A 649 17.02 -3.67 -20.25
N VAL A 650 16.78 -2.39 -20.53
CA VAL A 650 15.61 -1.65 -20.05
C VAL A 650 14.61 -1.51 -21.22
N PRO A 651 13.44 -2.16 -21.17
CA PRO A 651 12.46 -2.07 -22.25
C PRO A 651 11.75 -0.72 -22.25
N THR A 652 11.54 -0.17 -23.45
CA THR A 652 10.83 1.10 -23.66
C THR A 652 9.77 0.93 -24.74
N GLY A 653 8.60 1.54 -24.55
CA GLY A 653 7.54 1.65 -25.56
C GLY A 653 7.72 2.87 -26.48
N THR A 654 6.71 3.16 -27.30
CA THR A 654 6.75 4.27 -28.27
C THR A 654 5.60 5.25 -28.14
N THR A 655 4.41 4.74 -27.88
CA THR A 655 3.12 5.44 -27.92
C THR A 655 2.59 5.76 -26.52
N GLY A 656 2.94 4.96 -25.52
CA GLY A 656 2.48 5.17 -24.12
C GLY A 656 1.06 4.69 -23.84
N ASP A 657 0.47 3.90 -24.74
CA ASP A 657 -0.86 3.31 -24.60
C ASP A 657 -0.84 2.07 -23.68
N CYS A 658 -2.03 1.50 -23.45
CA CYS A 658 -2.18 0.28 -22.65
C CYS A 658 -1.38 -0.91 -23.22
N HIS A 659 -1.22 -0.98 -24.55
CA HIS A 659 -0.50 -2.05 -25.22
C HIS A 659 1.01 -1.99 -24.96
N ASP A 660 1.63 -0.81 -25.08
CA ASP A 660 3.05 -0.60 -24.78
C ASP A 660 3.37 -0.90 -23.30
N ARG A 661 2.46 -0.54 -22.39
CA ARG A 661 2.58 -0.86 -20.96
C ARG A 661 2.56 -2.36 -20.69
N TYR A 662 1.80 -3.11 -21.47
CA TYR A 662 1.82 -4.58 -21.45
C TYR A 662 3.17 -5.11 -21.98
N LEU A 663 3.62 -4.65 -23.14
CA LEU A 663 4.87 -5.10 -23.76
C LEU A 663 6.10 -4.85 -22.87
N VAL A 664 6.18 -3.67 -22.26
CA VAL A 664 7.27 -3.32 -21.32
C VAL A 664 7.32 -4.31 -20.16
N ARG A 665 6.18 -4.60 -19.50
CA ARG A 665 6.14 -5.53 -18.36
C ARG A 665 6.42 -6.98 -18.76
N MET A 666 5.98 -7.40 -19.95
CA MET A 666 6.31 -8.73 -20.50
C MET A 666 7.82 -8.89 -20.72
N GLU A 667 8.49 -7.85 -21.22
CA GLU A 667 9.94 -7.87 -21.39
C GLU A 667 10.68 -7.75 -20.06
N GLU A 668 10.18 -6.94 -19.11
CA GLU A 668 10.73 -6.88 -17.74
C GLU A 668 10.73 -8.25 -17.06
N MET A 669 9.72 -9.09 -17.28
CA MET A 669 9.74 -10.47 -16.77
C MET A 669 10.92 -11.29 -17.32
N ARG A 670 11.31 -11.10 -18.58
CA ARG A 670 12.50 -11.78 -19.15
C ARG A 670 13.79 -11.25 -18.55
N GLN A 671 13.88 -9.93 -18.38
CA GLN A 671 15.07 -9.29 -17.82
C GLN A 671 15.25 -9.62 -16.33
N SER A 672 14.16 -9.69 -15.55
CA SER A 672 14.17 -10.19 -14.17
C SER A 672 14.65 -11.62 -14.09
N LEU A 673 14.19 -12.51 -14.98
CA LEU A 673 14.67 -13.89 -15.03
C LEU A 673 16.18 -13.94 -15.31
N ARG A 674 16.66 -13.13 -16.25
CA ARG A 674 18.09 -13.02 -16.60
C ARG A 674 18.93 -12.50 -15.44
N ILE A 675 18.41 -11.58 -14.63
CA ILE A 675 19.08 -11.10 -13.41
C ILE A 675 19.16 -12.23 -12.36
N ILE A 676 18.04 -12.94 -12.14
CA ILE A 676 17.99 -14.06 -11.19
C ILE A 676 18.97 -15.16 -11.61
N GLU A 677 19.05 -15.48 -12.90
CA GLU A 677 19.99 -16.47 -13.44
C GLU A 677 21.45 -16.09 -13.17
N GLN A 678 21.83 -14.83 -13.41
CA GLN A 678 23.18 -14.34 -13.13
C GLN A 678 23.54 -14.43 -11.64
N ILE A 679 22.64 -14.00 -10.76
CA ILE A 679 22.88 -14.02 -9.30
C ILE A 679 22.89 -15.46 -8.76
N ALA A 680 22.01 -16.33 -9.26
CA ALA A 680 21.96 -17.72 -8.84
C ALA A 680 23.19 -18.52 -9.31
N ALA A 681 23.80 -18.14 -10.43
CA ALA A 681 25.03 -18.73 -10.94
C ALA A 681 26.26 -18.30 -10.13
N ASP A 682 26.36 -17.02 -9.77
CA ASP A 682 27.52 -16.45 -9.06
C ASP A 682 27.11 -15.79 -7.73
N MET A 683 26.67 -16.61 -6.77
CA MET A 683 26.28 -16.14 -5.44
C MET A 683 27.52 -15.92 -4.56
N PRO A 684 27.81 -14.68 -4.11
CA PRO A 684 29.01 -14.41 -3.32
C PRO A 684 29.02 -15.15 -1.97
N PRO A 685 30.17 -15.67 -1.51
CA PRO A 685 30.31 -16.16 -0.15
C PRO A 685 30.40 -14.99 0.85
N GLY A 686 30.18 -15.26 2.14
CA GLY A 686 30.40 -14.29 3.20
C GLY A 686 29.23 -14.12 4.17
N PRO A 687 29.32 -13.17 5.11
CA PRO A 687 28.25 -12.91 6.07
C PRO A 687 27.03 -12.24 5.42
N VAL A 688 25.85 -12.51 5.97
CA VAL A 688 24.56 -12.00 5.48
C VAL A 688 24.05 -10.74 6.19
N ALA A 689 24.80 -10.26 7.17
CA ALA A 689 24.53 -9.03 7.91
C ALA A 689 25.83 -8.25 8.14
N SER A 690 25.71 -6.92 8.18
CA SER A 690 26.80 -6.02 8.49
C SER A 690 27.36 -6.29 9.90
N PRO A 691 28.68 -6.18 10.12
CA PRO A 691 29.29 -6.35 11.44
C PRO A 691 28.96 -5.22 12.42
N ASP A 692 28.28 -4.16 11.98
CA ASP A 692 27.92 -3.02 12.83
C ASP A 692 26.76 -3.32 13.79
N SER A 693 27.09 -3.93 14.93
CA SER A 693 26.14 -4.32 15.98
C SER A 693 25.42 -3.14 16.66
N ARG A 694 25.80 -1.88 16.39
CA ARG A 694 25.08 -0.69 16.88
C ARG A 694 23.69 -0.59 16.28
N TYR A 695 23.56 -1.01 15.02
CA TYR A 695 22.31 -0.94 14.26
C TYR A 695 21.80 -2.33 13.88
N CYS A 696 22.71 -3.23 13.52
CA CYS A 696 22.38 -4.56 13.01
C CYS A 696 22.26 -5.58 14.14
N LEU A 697 21.39 -6.57 13.95
CA LEU A 697 21.31 -7.68 14.89
C LEU A 697 22.54 -8.59 14.72
N PRO A 698 23.31 -8.85 15.79
CA PRO A 698 24.46 -9.75 15.70
C PRO A 698 23.99 -11.19 15.49
N ASP A 699 24.86 -12.01 14.90
CA ASP A 699 24.59 -13.44 14.71
C ASP A 699 24.31 -14.12 16.06
N LYS A 700 23.26 -14.94 16.08
CA LYS A 700 22.79 -15.63 17.28
C LYS A 700 23.81 -16.62 17.82
N ALA A 701 24.56 -17.30 16.94
CA ALA A 701 25.59 -18.24 17.39
C ALA A 701 26.75 -17.51 18.09
N ARG A 702 27.06 -16.28 17.64
CA ARG A 702 28.06 -15.41 18.29
C ARG A 702 27.54 -14.82 19.59
N SER A 703 26.29 -14.36 19.64
CA SER A 703 25.74 -13.78 20.87
C SER A 703 25.73 -14.78 22.03
N LEU A 704 25.60 -16.08 21.80
CA LEU A 704 25.68 -17.07 22.87
C LEU A 704 27.08 -17.23 23.51
N LYS A 705 28.13 -16.64 22.92
CA LYS A 705 29.53 -16.82 23.35
C LYS A 705 30.23 -15.50 23.72
N ASP A 706 29.66 -14.37 23.34
CA ASP A 706 30.31 -13.05 23.35
C ASP A 706 29.41 -12.02 24.05
N ILE A 707 29.88 -11.43 25.15
CA ILE A 707 29.05 -10.57 26.01
C ILE A 707 28.63 -9.30 25.29
N GLU A 708 29.51 -8.69 24.49
CA GLU A 708 29.20 -7.52 23.67
C GLU A 708 28.08 -7.83 22.69
N SER A 709 28.14 -8.98 22.01
CA SER A 709 27.10 -9.43 21.08
C SER A 709 25.74 -9.66 21.80
N VAL A 710 25.74 -10.17 23.04
CA VAL A 710 24.49 -10.27 23.84
C VAL A 710 23.93 -8.90 24.16
N ILE A 711 24.78 -7.97 24.62
CA ILE A 711 24.35 -6.61 24.98
C ILE A 711 23.70 -5.93 23.78
N HIS A 712 24.35 -5.97 22.62
CA HIS A 712 23.82 -5.40 21.39
C HIS A 712 22.52 -6.09 20.94
N HIS A 713 22.44 -7.41 21.02
CA HIS A 713 21.21 -8.14 20.72
C HIS A 713 20.06 -7.71 21.64
N PHE A 714 20.31 -7.67 22.95
CA PHE A 714 19.31 -7.29 23.95
C PHE A 714 18.80 -5.86 23.72
N VAL A 715 19.71 -4.90 23.51
CA VAL A 715 19.34 -3.49 23.27
C VAL A 715 18.54 -3.32 21.98
N ASN A 716 19.00 -3.92 20.87
CA ASN A 716 18.34 -3.79 19.57
C ASN A 716 16.96 -4.45 19.54
N VAL A 717 16.76 -5.58 20.25
CA VAL A 717 15.46 -6.26 20.29
C VAL A 717 14.49 -5.62 21.29
N SER A 718 14.97 -5.16 22.45
CA SER A 718 14.10 -4.59 23.48
C SER A 718 13.71 -3.13 23.19
N ARG A 719 14.67 -2.28 22.83
CA ARG A 719 14.49 -0.83 22.68
C ARG A 719 14.56 -0.35 21.23
N GLY A 720 15.17 -1.14 20.35
CA GLY A 720 15.49 -0.74 18.99
C GLY A 720 16.77 0.12 18.88
N PRO A 721 17.40 0.15 17.69
CA PRO A 721 18.58 0.96 17.45
C PRO A 721 18.21 2.45 17.41
N THR A 722 19.16 3.32 17.77
CA THR A 722 19.00 4.77 17.67
C THR A 722 19.69 5.27 16.41
N MET A 723 18.94 5.89 15.51
CA MET A 723 19.48 6.45 14.26
C MET A 723 20.05 7.85 14.51
N PRO A 724 21.09 8.26 13.76
CA PRO A 724 21.67 9.60 13.90
C PRO A 724 20.67 10.69 13.54
N ARG A 725 20.88 11.91 14.04
CA ARG A 725 20.05 13.08 13.67
C ARG A 725 20.32 13.45 12.21
N GLY A 726 19.26 13.56 11.42
CA GLY A 726 19.38 13.87 10.00
C GLY A 726 18.12 13.50 9.23
N GLU A 727 18.18 13.72 7.93
CA GLU A 727 17.08 13.48 6.99
C GLU A 727 17.63 12.76 5.77
N CYS A 728 16.89 11.80 5.24
CA CYS A 728 17.30 11.04 4.06
C CYS A 728 16.07 10.62 3.27
N TYR A 729 16.12 10.82 1.96
CA TYR A 729 15.21 10.25 0.98
C TYR A 729 15.99 9.28 0.10
N HIS A 730 15.51 8.05 0.05
CA HIS A 730 16.00 7.06 -0.89
C HIS A 730 14.83 6.45 -1.63
N ALA A 731 15.02 6.18 -2.92
CA ALA A 731 14.03 5.52 -3.73
C ALA A 731 14.66 4.43 -4.59
N THR A 732 13.90 3.36 -4.79
CA THR A 732 14.30 2.22 -5.62
C THR A 732 13.26 1.95 -6.70
N GLU A 733 13.67 1.24 -7.74
CA GLU A 733 12.78 0.81 -8.82
C GLU A 733 11.95 -0.40 -8.36
N ALA A 734 10.82 -0.16 -7.70
CA ALA A 734 9.83 -1.20 -7.43
C ALA A 734 9.19 -1.68 -8.76
N PRO A 735 8.50 -2.84 -8.79
CA PRO A 735 7.85 -3.35 -9.99
C PRO A 735 6.84 -2.38 -10.63
N ARG A 736 6.19 -1.54 -9.81
CA ARG A 736 5.21 -0.53 -10.25
C ARG A 736 5.86 0.81 -10.63
N GLY A 737 7.10 1.04 -10.24
CA GLY A 737 7.87 2.26 -10.50
C GLY A 737 8.67 2.75 -9.31
N GLU A 738 8.91 4.05 -9.25
CA GLU A 738 9.80 4.64 -8.25
C GLU A 738 9.13 4.68 -6.88
N GLN A 739 9.68 3.93 -5.93
CA GLN A 739 9.16 3.85 -4.57
C GLN A 739 10.15 4.49 -3.62
N GLY A 740 9.76 5.57 -2.97
CA GLY A 740 10.63 6.40 -2.13
C GLY A 740 10.20 6.45 -0.67
N TYR A 741 11.17 6.54 0.23
CA TYR A 741 10.95 6.82 1.65
C TYR A 741 11.76 8.03 2.07
N TYR A 742 11.07 9.07 2.55
CA TYR A 742 11.68 10.23 3.20
C TYR A 742 11.63 10.03 4.72
N VAL A 743 12.78 9.80 5.33
CA VAL A 743 12.92 9.57 6.77
C VAL A 743 13.59 10.76 7.45
N VAL A 744 13.06 11.14 8.60
CA VAL A 744 13.58 12.21 9.45
C VAL A 744 13.84 11.61 10.83
N SER A 745 15.07 11.74 11.31
CA SER A 745 15.49 11.26 12.61
C SER A 745 15.85 12.42 13.53
N ASP A 746 15.32 12.39 14.75
CA ASP A 746 15.68 13.30 15.84
C ASP A 746 16.62 12.63 16.87
N GLY A 747 17.38 11.62 16.47
CA GLY A 747 18.28 10.90 17.38
C GLY A 747 17.54 9.96 18.33
N LEU A 748 16.42 9.40 17.90
CA LEU A 748 15.56 8.50 18.69
C LEU A 748 15.53 7.09 18.10
N THR A 749 14.94 6.14 18.84
CA THR A 749 14.71 4.77 18.37
C THR A 749 13.51 4.65 17.43
N THR A 750 12.73 5.71 17.30
CA THR A 750 11.60 5.84 16.38
C THR A 750 11.90 6.97 15.38
N PRO A 751 11.42 6.88 14.12
CA PRO A 751 11.49 8.01 13.20
C PRO A 751 10.69 9.20 13.77
N TYR A 752 11.22 10.41 13.59
CA TYR A 752 10.48 11.62 13.91
C TYR A 752 9.34 11.83 12.89
N ARG A 753 9.65 11.62 11.61
CA ARG A 753 8.72 11.64 10.49
C ARG A 753 9.18 10.60 9.47
N LEU A 754 8.23 9.93 8.84
CA LEU A 754 8.45 9.04 7.72
C LEU A 754 7.35 9.29 6.70
N HIS A 755 7.73 9.75 5.52
CA HIS A 755 6.83 9.98 4.39
C HIS A 755 7.13 8.99 3.27
N ILE A 756 6.09 8.49 2.61
CA ILE A 756 6.19 7.47 1.58
C ILE A 756 5.77 8.07 0.24
N ARG A 757 6.69 8.07 -0.73
CA ARG A 757 6.40 8.40 -2.12
C ARG A 757 6.10 7.12 -2.88
N SER A 758 4.85 6.95 -3.27
CA SER A 758 4.37 5.80 -4.02
C SER A 758 4.23 6.07 -5.52
N PRO A 759 4.56 5.12 -6.40
CA PRO A 759 4.36 5.28 -7.84
C PRO A 759 2.87 5.28 -8.21
N GLY A 760 2.03 4.53 -7.49
CA GLY A 760 0.59 4.45 -7.75
C GLY A 760 -0.13 5.79 -7.58
N TYR A 761 0.32 6.64 -6.65
CA TYR A 761 -0.32 7.92 -6.34
C TYR A 761 -0.34 8.87 -7.55
N ALA A 762 0.84 9.16 -8.11
CA ALA A 762 0.97 10.01 -9.29
C ALA A 762 0.32 9.38 -10.53
N ASN A 763 0.47 8.06 -10.70
CA ASN A 763 -0.08 7.33 -11.85
C ASN A 763 -1.62 7.42 -11.91
N VAL A 764 -2.31 7.23 -10.78
CA VAL A 764 -3.77 7.27 -10.72
C VAL A 764 -4.30 8.70 -10.75
N GLN A 765 -3.62 9.65 -10.09
CA GLN A 765 -3.97 11.07 -10.20
C GLN A 765 -4.02 11.53 -11.66
N ALA A 766 -3.03 11.12 -12.45
CA ALA A 766 -2.92 11.53 -13.85
C ALA A 766 -4.04 10.93 -14.73
N ALA A 767 -4.64 9.80 -14.34
CA ALA A 767 -5.69 9.13 -15.12
C ALA A 767 -6.89 10.05 -15.41
N ARG A 768 -7.27 10.93 -14.48
CA ARG A 768 -8.40 11.86 -14.67
C ARG A 768 -8.22 12.85 -15.84
N PHE A 769 -6.99 13.05 -16.31
CA PHE A 769 -6.70 13.95 -17.43
C PHE A 769 -6.61 13.24 -18.78
N PHE A 770 -6.30 11.94 -18.79
CA PHE A 770 -6.09 11.20 -20.04
C PHE A 770 -7.26 10.26 -20.39
N THR A 771 -8.14 9.97 -19.44
CA THR A 771 -9.36 9.18 -19.69
C THR A 771 -10.45 9.96 -20.47
N PRO A 772 -10.70 11.27 -20.26
CA PRO A 772 -11.73 11.97 -21.02
C PRO A 772 -11.57 11.83 -22.54
N GLY A 773 -12.68 11.64 -23.26
CA GLY A 773 -12.74 11.31 -24.68
C GLY A 773 -12.79 9.80 -24.98
N HIS A 774 -12.62 8.94 -23.97
CA HIS A 774 -12.73 7.48 -24.11
C HIS A 774 -14.03 6.92 -23.54
N THR A 775 -14.28 5.64 -23.76
CA THR A 775 -15.49 4.94 -23.29
C THR A 775 -15.29 4.27 -21.92
N ILE A 776 -16.37 3.83 -21.27
CA ILE A 776 -16.29 3.08 -20.00
C ILE A 776 -15.45 1.78 -20.13
N PRO A 777 -15.60 0.96 -21.20
CA PRO A 777 -14.72 -0.19 -21.41
C PRO A 777 -13.23 0.18 -21.51
N ASP A 778 -12.90 1.34 -22.05
CA ASP A 778 -11.52 1.83 -22.15
C ASP A 778 -10.99 2.29 -20.80
N LEU A 779 -11.85 2.88 -19.95
CA LEU A 779 -11.49 3.19 -18.56
C LEU A 779 -11.06 1.93 -17.81
N VAL A 780 -11.79 0.81 -17.93
CA VAL A 780 -11.42 -0.46 -17.27
C VAL A 780 -10.04 -0.94 -17.75
N ALA A 781 -9.78 -0.89 -19.06
CA ALA A 781 -8.46 -1.24 -19.62
C ALA A 781 -7.34 -0.31 -19.10
N THR A 782 -7.65 0.98 -18.97
CA THR A 782 -6.73 2.01 -18.45
C THR A 782 -6.35 1.72 -17.01
N LEU A 783 -7.33 1.48 -16.14
CA LEU A 783 -7.14 1.18 -14.73
C LEU A 783 -6.29 -0.08 -14.54
N ALA A 784 -6.58 -1.14 -15.31
CA ALA A 784 -5.80 -2.36 -15.28
C ALA A 784 -4.35 -2.14 -15.78
N SER A 785 -4.15 -1.34 -16.84
CA SER A 785 -2.82 -1.10 -17.42
C SER A 785 -1.89 -0.24 -16.55
N LEU A 786 -2.46 0.64 -15.72
CA LEU A 786 -1.72 1.51 -14.80
C LEU A 786 -1.02 0.70 -13.71
N ASP A 787 -1.57 -0.46 -13.37
CA ASP A 787 -1.07 -1.34 -12.31
C ASP A 787 -0.88 -0.58 -11.01
N TYR A 788 -2.00 -0.21 -10.37
CA TYR A 788 -2.00 0.38 -9.04
C TYR A 788 -2.59 -0.58 -8.00
N ILE A 789 -2.30 -0.27 -6.74
CA ILE A 789 -2.92 -0.91 -5.58
C ILE A 789 -3.26 0.18 -4.57
N LEU A 790 -4.40 0.04 -3.92
CA LEU A 790 -4.93 1.11 -3.05
C LEU A 790 -4.09 1.38 -1.81
N PRO A 791 -3.56 0.36 -1.12
CA PRO A 791 -2.50 0.49 -0.11
C PRO A 791 -1.36 1.45 -0.41
N ASP A 792 -0.95 1.52 -1.67
CA ASP A 792 0.18 2.34 -2.12
C ASP A 792 -0.24 3.80 -2.26
N ILE A 793 -1.47 4.04 -2.71
CA ILE A 793 -2.04 5.37 -2.91
C ILE A 793 -2.45 5.99 -1.56
N ASP A 794 -3.22 5.25 -0.76
CA ASP A 794 -3.85 5.78 0.45
C ASP A 794 -2.95 5.76 1.68
N ARG A 795 -1.87 4.97 1.68
CA ARG A 795 -0.88 4.81 2.76
C ARG A 795 -1.47 4.46 4.14
#